data_AF-A0AAW6X103-F1
#
_entry.id   AF-A0AAW6X103-F1
#
_cell.length_a   1.000
_cell.length_b   1.000
_cell.length_c   1.000
_cell.angle_alpha   90.00
_cell.angle_beta   90.00
_cell.angle_gamma   90.00
#
_symmetry.space_group_name_H-M   'P 1'
#
loop_
_entity.id
_entity.type
_entity.pdbx_description
1 polymer ?
#
loop_
_entity_poly.entity_id
_entity_poly.type
_entity_poly.pdbx_seq_one_letter_code
_entity_poly.pdbx_strand_id
1 'polypeptide(L)'
;MDRLIIAHTPLPSHQLLFRSLSGEEKLAGLFEFDVELLSPDNRLDLKALLGQKITLELRGNPLAPRYLNGNITRMTLSGREAGGNRYYIYRAVLRPTLWYLTQNRDFRIYQEKTVPDILTQVLGQYQVKIDNRLSYDYRIWGYCVQYQESDFDFISRLMEHEGIYYYFTHQQDGHTLVLADAPSAHQELAGYASIPYQLAEGGLVENKDSINSWSVSDAITPSLYSLDDYDFRKPRARLLEARQNPASFAQDKAEVFDWPGRYTDHAHGQFYVKVRQQEFEAQHEQMSGEGSSQGIAPGYRFQLTQAPRTEDNQAYLVVSAHYFMQENSYASNDNDAGEQRTEFQVVPAGINWRPARTTPWPKTHGPQTAEVVGPEGESIWTDKYGRVKLKFRWDRHGNGNETSSCWVRVSSAWAGWKYGGIQIPRVGEEVVVDFINGDPDRPIITGRVYNEDSMPPWDLPGDATKMGFMSRSKGGGTDNASFLFLEDAPGNESFDMHAERNMNMTVENDKNVNIDGSRTTTIGRLQDDTVTGDATFLYKAKRTTTVNGLETANLNAHQTVNIKGGRDLTIIDGGDKIDITGNQSFKLDGAQTQDITQTQHVTVKGNQTLDITEGQQTSTINKGQTVNITAGGQHTTITAGGQTTTVTAGGQTLTVEAGGQTTDITGNVKETYKNDQQTTISGSLTITAKTINITSEDGVSISAPTWKDNCHGYKWTAIGANLALTGLSVKHTMFDVSHNPLSISKTNFKLSNDPMTFTQLGALITNGSLRLSSKALAIFL
;
A
#
# COMPACT_ATOMS: atom_id res chain seq x y z
N MET A 1 64.25 8.80 70.35
CA MET A 1 64.52 8.80 68.91
C MET A 1 63.35 9.48 68.24
N ASP A 2 63.62 10.32 67.25
CA ASP A 2 62.59 10.76 66.32
C ASP A 2 62.18 9.57 65.45
N ARG A 3 60.90 9.52 65.05
CA ARG A 3 60.35 8.45 64.21
C ARG A 3 60.50 8.82 62.73
N LEU A 4 60.86 7.84 61.92
CA LEU A 4 60.93 7.93 60.46
C LEU A 4 59.53 7.88 59.84
N ILE A 5 58.58 7.20 60.50
CA ILE A 5 57.18 7.10 60.08
C ILE A 5 56.23 7.57 61.20
N ILE A 6 55.29 8.46 60.86
CA ILE A 6 54.22 8.90 61.77
C ILE A 6 52.86 8.62 61.14
N ALA A 7 51.97 7.94 61.88
CA ALA A 7 50.58 7.77 61.50
C ALA A 7 49.73 8.95 62.03
N HIS A 8 49.21 9.76 61.11
CA HIS A 8 48.14 10.72 61.37
C HIS A 8 46.80 9.98 61.27
N THR A 9 45.97 10.05 62.32
CA THR A 9 44.73 9.27 62.47
C THR A 9 43.59 10.18 62.94
N PRO A 10 42.30 9.76 62.87
CA PRO A 10 41.19 10.56 63.40
C PRO A 10 41.18 10.63 64.95
N LEU A 11 42.06 9.91 65.64
CA LEU A 11 42.22 9.93 67.08
C LEU A 11 43.39 10.83 67.51
N PRO A 12 43.41 11.35 68.75
CA PRO A 12 44.54 12.11 69.29
C PRO A 12 45.88 11.40 69.08
N SER A 13 46.94 12.18 68.81
CA SER A 13 48.28 11.78 68.31
C SER A 13 49.13 10.86 69.20
N HIS A 14 48.53 10.25 70.22
CA HIS A 14 49.14 9.30 71.15
C HIS A 14 48.27 8.03 71.35
N GLN A 15 47.12 7.93 70.70
CA GLN A 15 46.20 6.78 70.82
C GLN A 15 46.47 5.67 69.80
N LEU A 16 47.05 6.00 68.64
CA LEU A 16 47.49 5.04 67.62
C LEU A 16 48.88 5.46 67.15
N LEU A 17 49.86 4.58 67.35
CA LEU A 17 51.26 4.78 66.96
C LEU A 17 51.62 3.82 65.83
N PHE A 18 52.35 4.27 64.81
CA PHE A 18 52.77 3.38 63.71
C PHE A 18 53.75 2.30 64.20
N ARG A 19 53.51 1.04 63.82
CA ARG A 19 54.45 -0.08 63.99
C ARG A 19 55.02 -0.55 62.66
N SER A 20 54.16 -0.95 61.73
CA SER A 20 54.59 -1.46 60.43
C SER A 20 53.53 -1.28 59.33
N LEU A 21 53.98 -1.40 58.09
CA LEU A 21 53.20 -1.39 56.85
C LEU A 21 53.69 -2.54 55.97
N SER A 22 52.76 -3.32 55.42
CA SER A 22 52.98 -4.03 54.15
C SER A 22 51.88 -3.67 53.17
N GLY A 23 52.22 -3.31 51.93
CA GLY A 23 51.19 -2.95 50.96
C GLY A 23 51.68 -2.57 49.57
N GLU A 24 50.78 -2.68 48.60
CA GLU A 24 51.06 -2.50 47.17
C GLU A 24 50.42 -1.21 46.62
N GLU A 25 51.17 -0.47 45.81
CA GLU A 25 50.66 0.49 44.82
C GLU A 25 50.98 -0.01 43.41
N LYS A 26 50.11 0.24 42.42
CA LYS A 26 50.42 0.03 40.99
C LYS A 26 49.60 0.91 40.04
N LEU A 27 50.11 1.11 38.83
CA LEU A 27 49.38 1.74 37.73
C LEU A 27 48.11 0.95 37.41
N ALA A 28 47.01 1.66 37.18
CA ALA A 28 45.66 1.12 36.91
C ALA A 28 45.10 0.17 37.99
N GLY A 29 45.67 0.13 39.20
CA GLY A 29 45.18 -0.67 40.32
C GLY A 29 44.83 0.15 41.55
N LEU A 30 43.92 -0.39 42.38
CA LEU A 30 43.67 0.13 43.72
C LEU A 30 44.88 -0.20 44.61
N PHE A 31 45.40 0.80 45.34
CA PHE A 31 46.39 0.50 46.38
C PHE A 31 45.75 -0.17 47.59
N GLU A 32 46.55 -0.97 48.30
CA GLU A 32 46.16 -1.60 49.55
C GLU A 32 47.33 -1.58 50.53
N PHE A 33 47.12 -0.89 51.65
CA PHE A 33 48.10 -0.74 52.72
C PHE A 33 47.58 -1.45 53.97
N ASP A 34 48.26 -2.49 54.42
CA ASP A 34 47.98 -3.18 55.66
C ASP A 34 48.92 -2.65 56.76
N VAL A 35 48.36 -1.91 57.71
CA VAL A 35 49.09 -1.09 58.68
C VAL A 35 48.86 -1.60 60.09
N GLU A 36 49.94 -1.98 60.79
CA GLU A 36 49.89 -2.23 62.23
C GLU A 36 50.10 -0.94 63.02
N LEU A 37 49.20 -0.72 63.98
CA LEU A 37 49.12 0.43 64.86
C LEU A 37 49.08 -0.04 66.32
N LEU A 38 49.87 0.58 67.18
CA LEU A 38 49.93 0.29 68.62
C LEU A 38 49.08 1.29 69.42
N SER A 39 48.25 0.79 70.33
CA SER A 39 47.46 1.61 71.26
C SER A 39 47.60 1.12 72.71
N PRO A 40 47.63 2.02 73.72
CA PRO A 40 47.52 1.61 75.11
C PRO A 40 46.10 1.16 75.51
N ASP A 41 45.07 1.42 74.70
CA ASP A 41 43.68 1.07 75.00
C ASP A 41 43.17 -0.06 74.09
N ASN A 42 42.40 -1.01 74.64
CA ASN A 42 41.75 -2.10 73.89
C ASN A 42 40.26 -1.87 73.62
N ARG A 43 39.75 -0.66 73.88
CA ARG A 43 38.33 -0.29 73.79
C ARG A 43 38.06 0.76 72.71
N LEU A 44 38.96 0.92 71.74
CA LEU A 44 38.74 1.82 70.61
C LEU A 44 37.51 1.33 69.81
N ASP A 45 36.59 2.23 69.48
CA ASP A 45 35.42 1.87 68.66
C ASP A 45 35.86 1.66 67.21
N LEU A 46 36.07 0.39 66.86
CA LEU A 46 36.46 -0.03 65.52
C LEU A 46 35.46 0.43 64.45
N LYS A 47 34.17 0.60 64.79
CA LYS A 47 33.12 1.00 63.83
C LYS A 47 33.21 2.49 63.52
N ALA A 48 33.49 3.33 64.52
CA ALA A 48 33.68 4.76 64.34
C ALA A 48 34.92 5.10 63.49
N LEU A 49 35.88 4.18 63.40
CA LEU A 49 37.08 4.29 62.57
C LEU A 49 36.87 3.85 61.12
N LEU A 50 35.86 3.04 60.79
CA LEU A 50 35.61 2.63 59.40
C LEU A 50 35.24 3.85 58.53
N GLY A 51 35.82 3.93 57.34
CA GLY A 51 35.67 5.05 56.41
C GLY A 51 36.43 6.32 56.78
N GLN A 52 37.07 6.38 57.96
CA GLN A 52 37.97 7.48 58.31
C GLN A 52 39.31 7.36 57.57
N LYS A 53 40.03 8.48 57.43
CA LYS A 53 41.36 8.52 56.79
C LYS A 53 42.47 8.22 57.80
N ILE A 54 43.51 7.54 57.33
CA ILE A 54 44.84 7.56 57.94
C ILE A 54 45.84 8.06 56.89
N THR A 55 46.80 8.88 57.34
CA THR A 55 47.95 9.29 56.53
C THR A 55 49.24 8.88 57.24
N LEU A 56 50.08 8.09 56.58
CA LEU A 56 51.45 7.85 57.01
C LEU A 56 52.34 8.98 56.46
N GLU A 57 53.08 9.65 57.32
CA GLU A 57 54.12 10.63 56.97
C GLU A 57 55.49 9.94 57.03
N LEU A 58 56.18 9.87 55.90
CA LEU A 58 57.50 9.25 55.73
C LEU A 58 58.57 10.35 55.67
N ARG A 59 59.56 10.27 56.57
CA ARG A 59 60.54 11.34 56.84
C ARG A 59 61.96 11.05 56.35
N GLY A 60 62.16 10.11 55.43
CA GLY A 60 63.48 9.80 54.85
C GLY A 60 63.97 10.82 53.82
N ASN A 61 63.05 11.57 53.20
CA ASN A 61 63.34 12.53 52.14
C ASN A 61 64.03 13.81 52.66
N PRO A 62 65.17 14.24 52.09
CA PRO A 62 65.91 15.42 52.54
C PRO A 62 65.27 16.79 52.21
N LEU A 63 64.20 16.84 51.40
CA LEU A 63 63.54 18.09 50.99
C LEU A 63 62.12 18.27 51.58
N ALA A 64 61.30 17.23 51.57
CA ALA A 64 59.92 17.28 52.08
C ALA A 64 59.39 15.86 52.39
N PRO A 65 58.59 15.64 53.45
CA PRO A 65 58.06 14.32 53.76
C PRO A 65 57.16 13.78 52.65
N ARG A 66 57.27 12.47 52.37
CA ARG A 66 56.30 11.75 51.51
C ARG A 66 55.10 11.34 52.36
N TYR A 67 53.91 11.30 51.76
CA TYR A 67 52.71 10.80 52.40
C TYR A 67 52.22 9.51 51.74
N LEU A 68 51.52 8.66 52.50
CA LEU A 68 50.65 7.59 52.02
C LEU A 68 49.30 7.74 52.73
N ASN A 69 48.23 8.08 51.99
CA ASN A 69 46.91 8.35 52.56
C ASN A 69 45.87 7.34 52.04
N GLY A 70 45.06 6.77 52.92
CA GLY A 70 43.93 5.92 52.53
C GLY A 70 42.78 5.92 53.53
N ASN A 71 41.62 5.42 53.10
CA ASN A 71 40.45 5.26 53.95
C ASN A 71 40.48 3.87 54.60
N ILE A 72 40.17 3.77 55.89
CA ILE A 72 40.10 2.50 56.63
C ILE A 72 38.89 1.70 56.12
N THR A 73 39.14 0.63 55.36
CA THR A 73 38.08 -0.28 54.87
C THR A 73 37.85 -1.45 55.83
N ARG A 74 38.86 -1.81 56.61
CA ARG A 74 38.81 -2.84 57.66
C ARG A 74 39.69 -2.43 58.83
N MET A 75 39.20 -2.65 60.05
CA MET A 75 39.96 -2.45 61.28
C MET A 75 39.80 -3.68 62.17
N THR A 76 40.92 -4.20 62.69
CA THR A 76 40.97 -5.43 63.49
C THR A 76 41.80 -5.20 64.76
N LEU A 77 41.38 -5.75 65.90
CA LEU A 77 42.21 -5.86 67.10
C LEU A 77 42.93 -7.22 67.06
N SER A 78 44.23 -7.23 66.78
CA SER A 78 45.03 -8.44 66.58
C SER A 78 45.49 -9.10 67.89
N GLY A 79 45.57 -8.34 68.99
CA GLY A 79 45.97 -8.83 70.31
C GLY A 79 46.83 -7.85 71.08
N ARG A 80 47.83 -8.37 71.81
CA ARG A 80 48.90 -7.60 72.46
C ARG A 80 50.25 -7.87 71.80
N GLU A 81 51.16 -6.92 71.96
CA GLU A 81 52.57 -7.02 71.61
C GLU A 81 53.24 -8.22 72.30
N ALA A 82 54.04 -9.00 71.56
CA ALA A 82 54.78 -10.13 72.12
C ALA A 82 55.98 -9.59 72.92
N GLY A 83 56.16 -10.03 74.17
CA GLY A 83 57.18 -9.49 75.08
C GLY A 83 56.83 -8.15 75.74
N GLY A 84 55.95 -7.34 75.13
CA GLY A 84 55.51 -6.04 75.63
C GLY A 84 54.12 -6.04 76.27
N ASN A 85 54.01 -5.80 77.58
CA ASN A 85 52.71 -5.71 78.27
C ASN A 85 52.02 -4.34 78.13
N ARG A 86 52.53 -3.47 77.24
CA ARG A 86 52.24 -2.02 77.19
C ARG A 86 51.22 -1.63 76.12
N TYR A 87 51.15 -2.36 75.00
CA TYR A 87 50.34 -1.98 73.85
C TYR A 87 49.52 -3.14 73.28
N TYR A 88 48.39 -2.78 72.69
CA TYR A 88 47.54 -3.62 71.87
C TYR A 88 47.79 -3.33 70.39
N ILE A 89 47.85 -4.38 69.58
CA ILE A 89 48.07 -4.29 68.13
C ILE A 89 46.70 -4.17 67.45
N TYR A 90 46.51 -3.08 66.72
CA TYR A 90 45.40 -2.87 65.80
C TYR A 90 45.91 -2.93 64.37
N ARG A 91 45.15 -3.55 63.48
CA ARG A 91 45.50 -3.74 62.07
C ARG A 91 44.46 -3.07 61.19
N ALA A 92 44.89 -2.03 60.46
CA ALA A 92 44.06 -1.20 59.59
C ALA A 92 44.40 -1.49 58.12
N VAL A 93 43.39 -1.88 57.33
CA VAL A 93 43.54 -1.96 55.86
C VAL A 93 43.07 -0.65 55.27
N LEU A 94 43.98 0.08 54.62
CA LEU A 94 43.71 1.34 53.95
C LEU A 94 43.64 1.12 52.43
N ARG A 95 42.61 1.67 51.79
CA ARG A 95 42.43 1.65 50.33
C ARG A 95 42.02 3.05 49.82
N PRO A 96 42.13 3.35 48.52
CA PRO A 96 41.69 4.63 47.97
C PRO A 96 40.18 4.82 48.09
N THR A 97 39.71 6.06 47.96
CA THR A 97 38.29 6.41 47.81
C THR A 97 37.67 5.71 46.59
N LEU A 98 38.48 5.43 45.58
CA LEU A 98 38.11 4.63 44.40
C LEU A 98 37.62 3.21 44.75
N TRP A 99 38.03 2.64 45.90
CA TRP A 99 37.57 1.31 46.32
C TRP A 99 36.06 1.22 46.56
N TYR A 100 35.39 2.32 46.96
CA TYR A 100 33.94 2.29 47.18
C TYR A 100 33.14 1.92 45.92
N LEU A 101 33.69 2.17 44.72
CA LEU A 101 33.09 1.79 43.45
C LEU A 101 33.11 0.26 43.21
N THR A 102 33.87 -0.52 44.00
CA THR A 102 33.82 -2.00 43.99
C THR A 102 32.70 -2.57 44.87
N GLN A 103 32.04 -1.72 45.66
CA GLN A 103 31.05 -2.13 46.68
C GLN A 103 29.60 -1.97 46.20
N ASN A 104 29.39 -1.75 44.90
CA ASN A 104 28.08 -1.64 44.27
C ASN A 104 27.96 -2.55 43.03
N ARG A 105 26.77 -2.55 42.41
CA ARG A 105 26.50 -3.18 41.12
C ARG A 105 25.27 -2.48 40.52
N ASP A 106 25.33 -1.99 39.29
CA ASP A 106 24.23 -1.21 38.69
C ASP A 106 23.99 -1.53 37.22
N PHE A 107 22.92 -0.96 36.67
CA PHE A 107 22.65 -0.91 35.23
C PHE A 107 22.40 0.53 34.80
N ARG A 108 23.19 1.05 33.86
CA ARG A 108 23.09 2.46 33.45
C ARG A 108 23.46 2.67 31.99
N ILE A 109 22.67 3.49 31.29
CA ILE A 109 22.90 3.87 29.90
C ILE A 109 23.58 5.25 29.87
N TYR A 110 24.68 5.34 29.12
CA TYR A 110 25.35 6.58 28.76
C TYR A 110 25.23 6.78 27.24
N GLN A 111 24.94 8.00 26.81
CA GLN A 111 24.73 8.37 25.40
C GLN A 111 25.43 9.68 25.09
N GLU A 112 25.95 9.79 23.86
CA GLU A 112 26.63 10.97 23.31
C GLU A 112 27.67 11.60 24.26
N LYS A 113 28.54 10.75 24.83
CA LYS A 113 29.59 11.13 25.80
C LYS A 113 30.94 10.53 25.43
N THR A 114 32.04 11.20 25.77
CA THR A 114 33.37 10.59 25.76
C THR A 114 33.58 9.71 27.00
N VAL A 115 34.58 8.81 26.99
CA VAL A 115 34.92 8.05 28.20
C VAL A 115 35.36 8.98 29.35
N PRO A 116 36.21 10.01 29.17
CA PRO A 116 36.49 11.00 30.22
C PRO A 116 35.24 11.67 30.82
N ASP A 117 34.18 11.94 30.04
CA ASP A 117 32.91 12.46 30.58
C ASP A 117 32.21 11.44 31.48
N ILE A 118 32.23 10.16 31.08
CA ILE A 118 31.66 9.04 31.84
C ILE A 118 32.45 8.83 33.14
N LEU A 119 33.78 8.81 33.06
CA LEU A 119 34.67 8.73 34.22
C LEU A 119 34.37 9.85 35.22
N THR A 120 34.34 11.11 34.75
CA THR A 120 34.07 12.29 35.58
C THR A 120 32.68 12.19 36.23
N GLN A 121 31.66 11.76 35.48
CA GLN A 121 30.30 11.59 36.00
C GLN A 121 30.21 10.48 37.06
N VAL A 122 30.88 9.33 36.88
CA VAL A 122 30.89 8.23 37.87
C VAL A 122 31.68 8.63 39.11
N LEU A 123 32.93 9.03 38.95
CA LEU A 123 33.85 9.37 40.04
C LEU A 123 33.35 10.53 40.91
N GLY A 124 32.65 11.50 40.30
CA GLY A 124 32.01 12.62 41.00
C GLY A 124 30.93 12.19 42.01
N GLN A 125 30.21 11.08 41.78
CA GLN A 125 29.21 10.56 42.73
C GLN A 125 29.85 10.10 44.06
N TYR A 126 31.13 9.73 44.03
CA TYR A 126 31.90 9.26 45.19
C TYR A 126 32.90 10.31 45.72
N GLN A 127 32.84 11.54 45.21
CA GLN A 127 33.73 12.66 45.61
C GLN A 127 35.23 12.35 45.47
N VAL A 128 35.60 11.51 44.49
CA VAL A 128 37.01 11.22 44.19
C VAL A 128 37.68 12.49 43.67
N LYS A 129 38.75 12.96 44.32
CA LYS A 129 39.62 14.02 43.78
C LYS A 129 40.28 13.49 42.49
N ILE A 130 40.12 14.19 41.37
CA ILE A 130 40.71 13.84 40.07
C ILE A 130 41.71 14.92 39.64
N ASP A 131 42.86 14.50 39.12
CA ASP A 131 43.80 15.30 38.33
C ASP A 131 43.82 14.70 36.91
N ASN A 132 43.30 15.44 35.92
CA ASN A 132 43.15 14.95 34.55
C ASN A 132 44.32 15.42 33.69
N ARG A 133 45.23 14.49 33.34
CA ARG A 133 46.43 14.74 32.53
C ARG A 133 46.41 13.99 31.21
N LEU A 134 45.22 13.69 30.70
CA LEU A 134 45.02 13.06 29.41
C LEU A 134 45.46 14.00 28.27
N SER A 135 45.99 13.42 27.20
CA SER A 135 46.65 14.10 26.07
C SER A 135 46.11 13.70 24.70
N TYR A 136 45.31 12.63 24.60
CA TYR A 136 44.59 12.24 23.39
C TYR A 136 43.15 12.77 23.35
N ASP A 137 42.66 13.06 22.15
CA ASP A 137 41.23 13.29 21.91
C ASP A 137 40.46 11.95 21.94
N TYR A 138 39.43 11.86 22.78
CA TYR A 138 38.60 10.66 22.92
C TYR A 138 37.30 10.75 22.11
N ARG A 139 36.89 9.63 21.50
CA ARG A 139 35.66 9.57 20.72
C ARG A 139 34.41 9.77 21.58
N ILE A 140 33.37 10.29 20.95
CA ILE A 140 32.00 10.27 21.48
C ILE A 140 31.41 8.87 21.27
N TRP A 141 30.99 8.23 22.36
CA TRP A 141 30.18 7.02 22.35
C TRP A 141 28.70 7.41 22.28
N GLY A 142 28.06 7.18 21.13
CA GLY A 142 26.62 7.40 20.98
C GLY A 142 25.75 6.47 21.83
N TYR A 143 26.30 5.34 22.28
CA TYR A 143 25.68 4.43 23.24
C TYR A 143 26.78 3.63 23.96
N CYS A 144 26.75 3.62 25.29
CA CYS A 144 27.59 2.78 26.13
C CYS A 144 26.81 2.37 27.38
N VAL A 145 26.82 1.09 27.72
CA VAL A 145 26.00 0.54 28.81
C VAL A 145 26.91 -0.01 29.92
N GLN A 146 26.69 0.47 31.14
CA GLN A 146 27.08 -0.23 32.35
C GLN A 146 26.06 -1.36 32.58
N TYR A 147 26.50 -2.62 32.53
CA TYR A 147 25.60 -3.77 32.50
C TYR A 147 25.99 -4.80 33.57
N GLN A 148 25.22 -4.86 34.65
CA GLN A 148 25.33 -5.87 35.71
C GLN A 148 26.75 -6.00 36.29
N GLU A 149 27.44 -4.88 36.48
CA GLU A 149 28.84 -4.77 36.90
C GLU A 149 29.00 -3.66 37.94
N SER A 150 30.10 -3.63 38.69
CA SER A 150 30.35 -2.54 39.64
C SER A 150 30.75 -1.26 38.91
N ASP A 151 30.61 -0.10 39.57
CA ASP A 151 31.08 1.17 39.01
C ASP A 151 32.59 1.13 38.75
N PHE A 152 33.34 0.35 39.53
CA PHE A 152 34.79 0.16 39.36
C PHE A 152 35.12 -0.68 38.12
N ASP A 153 34.44 -1.81 37.92
CA ASP A 153 34.64 -2.65 36.74
C ASP A 153 34.30 -1.85 35.47
N PHE A 154 33.18 -1.13 35.50
CA PHE A 154 32.69 -0.30 34.41
C PHE A 154 33.72 0.74 33.96
N ILE A 155 34.26 1.53 34.90
CA ILE A 155 35.29 2.53 34.55
C ILE A 155 36.62 1.85 34.15
N SER A 156 36.97 0.73 34.77
CA SER A 156 38.25 0.06 34.52
C SER A 156 38.30 -0.53 33.12
N ARG A 157 37.27 -1.25 32.66
CA ARG A 157 37.23 -1.75 31.27
C ARG A 157 37.18 -0.65 30.21
N LEU A 158 36.59 0.51 30.53
CA LEU A 158 36.57 1.66 29.62
C LEU A 158 37.94 2.33 29.54
N MET A 159 38.62 2.49 30.68
CA MET A 159 40.01 2.96 30.72
C MET A 159 40.94 1.99 29.99
N GLU A 160 40.86 0.70 30.30
CA GLU A 160 41.58 -0.37 29.60
C GLU A 160 41.37 -0.32 28.08
N HIS A 161 40.12 -0.15 27.61
CA HIS A 161 39.77 -0.10 26.18
C HIS A 161 40.33 1.15 25.47
N GLU A 162 40.18 2.33 26.07
CA GLU A 162 40.68 3.60 25.52
C GLU A 162 42.19 3.84 25.78
N GLY A 163 42.85 2.93 26.50
CA GLY A 163 44.27 3.02 26.85
C GLY A 163 44.58 4.05 27.95
N ILE A 164 43.56 4.58 28.63
CA ILE A 164 43.70 5.41 29.82
C ILE A 164 44.15 4.51 30.98
N TYR A 165 44.98 5.04 31.86
CA TYR A 165 45.30 4.44 33.15
C TYR A 165 45.31 5.51 34.24
N TYR A 166 45.54 5.08 35.47
CA TYR A 166 45.57 5.96 36.62
C TYR A 166 46.66 5.59 37.62
N TYR A 167 47.00 6.55 38.47
CA TYR A 167 47.80 6.35 39.68
C TYR A 167 47.32 7.31 40.77
N PHE A 168 47.89 7.20 41.98
CA PHE A 168 47.53 8.06 43.10
C PHE A 168 48.67 9.00 43.47
N THR A 169 48.31 10.24 43.79
CA THR A 169 49.22 11.20 44.43
C THR A 169 48.71 11.46 45.84
N HIS A 170 49.63 11.42 46.82
CA HIS A 170 49.29 11.44 48.24
C HIS A 170 49.68 12.78 48.88
N GLN A 171 48.78 13.31 49.70
CA GLN A 171 48.91 14.56 50.44
C GLN A 171 48.52 14.31 51.91
N GLN A 172 48.77 15.28 52.79
CA GLN A 172 48.51 15.09 54.22
C GLN A 172 47.01 14.86 54.53
N ASP A 173 46.11 15.51 53.78
CA ASP A 173 44.65 15.49 53.96
C ASP A 173 43.91 14.44 53.10
N GLY A 174 44.59 13.80 52.14
CA GLY A 174 43.93 12.95 51.14
C GLY A 174 44.84 12.43 50.05
N HIS A 175 44.26 11.65 49.14
CA HIS A 175 44.88 11.23 47.88
C HIS A 175 44.06 11.75 46.68
N THR A 176 44.71 11.94 45.55
CA THR A 176 44.12 12.37 44.27
C THR A 176 44.41 11.33 43.21
N LEU A 177 43.37 10.92 42.48
CA LEU A 177 43.44 10.03 41.33
C LEU A 177 43.97 10.83 40.12
N VAL A 178 45.15 10.49 39.62
CA VAL A 178 45.68 11.09 38.39
C VAL A 178 45.28 10.20 37.21
N LEU A 179 44.59 10.75 36.21
CA LEU A 179 44.31 10.09 34.94
C LEU A 179 45.42 10.41 33.93
N ALA A 180 45.95 9.38 33.28
CA ALA A 180 47.10 9.48 32.38
C ALA A 180 46.95 8.54 31.16
N ASP A 181 47.56 8.93 30.03
CA ASP A 181 47.52 8.19 28.77
C ASP A 181 48.83 8.23 27.96
N ALA A 182 49.84 8.95 28.44
CA ALA A 182 51.08 9.20 27.71
C ALA A 182 52.25 9.52 28.67
N PRO A 183 53.51 9.30 28.25
CA PRO A 183 54.71 9.61 29.05
C PRO A 183 54.73 11.00 29.70
N SER A 184 54.15 12.02 29.04
CA SER A 184 54.11 13.41 29.48
C SER A 184 53.17 13.71 30.67
N ALA A 185 52.29 12.78 31.06
CA ALA A 185 51.41 12.94 32.22
C ALA A 185 52.16 12.77 33.57
N HIS A 186 53.35 12.16 33.52
CA HIS A 186 54.14 11.77 34.68
C HIS A 186 55.20 12.80 35.06
N GLN A 187 55.62 12.77 36.32
CA GLN A 187 56.59 13.70 36.91
C GLN A 187 57.57 12.96 37.84
N GLU A 188 58.68 13.60 38.16
CA GLU A 188 59.61 13.14 39.21
C GLU A 188 59.00 13.36 40.60
N LEU A 189 59.33 12.51 41.57
CA LEU A 189 58.98 12.78 42.97
C LEU A 189 60.01 13.76 43.56
N ALA A 190 59.54 14.77 44.31
CA ALA A 190 60.41 15.82 44.83
C ALA A 190 61.53 15.24 45.72
N GLY A 191 62.80 15.54 45.37
CA GLY A 191 63.99 14.97 46.02
C GLY A 191 64.51 13.67 45.39
N TYR A 192 63.77 13.06 44.47
CA TYR A 192 64.01 11.72 43.93
C TYR A 192 64.10 11.66 42.40
N ALA A 193 64.52 12.77 41.78
CA ALA A 193 64.78 12.86 40.34
C ALA A 193 65.83 11.83 39.85
N SER A 194 66.77 11.44 40.71
CA SER A 194 67.77 10.41 40.45
C SER A 194 67.93 9.52 41.68
N ILE A 195 68.07 8.20 41.48
CA ILE A 195 68.27 7.21 42.54
C ILE A 195 69.50 6.37 42.17
N PRO A 196 70.48 6.20 43.07
CA PRO A 196 71.67 5.40 42.81
C PRO A 196 71.43 3.90 43.09
N TYR A 197 72.04 3.05 42.28
CA TYR A 197 72.24 1.64 42.59
C TYR A 197 73.48 1.45 43.47
N GLN A 198 73.34 0.82 44.64
CA GLN A 198 74.40 0.62 45.62
C GLN A 198 74.26 -0.75 46.31
N LEU A 199 75.26 -1.62 46.12
CA LEU A 199 75.41 -2.86 46.88
C LEU A 199 76.07 -2.58 48.24
N ALA A 200 75.62 -3.27 49.29
CA ALA A 200 76.16 -3.14 50.65
C ALA A 200 77.50 -3.91 50.80
N GLU A 201 78.58 -3.37 50.22
CA GLU A 201 79.92 -3.95 50.37
C GLU A 201 80.40 -3.96 51.83
N GLY A 202 81.00 -5.06 52.27
CA GLY A 202 81.65 -5.17 53.58
C GLY A 202 80.75 -5.33 54.80
N GLY A 203 79.42 -5.41 54.64
CA GLY A 203 78.48 -5.70 55.74
C GLY A 203 78.18 -4.51 56.68
N LEU A 204 78.71 -3.32 56.39
CA LEU A 204 78.23 -2.08 56.97
C LEU A 204 77.13 -1.51 56.07
N VAL A 205 75.87 -1.70 56.49
CA VAL A 205 74.73 -1.04 55.84
C VAL A 205 74.78 0.45 56.21
N GLU A 206 75.37 1.27 55.35
CA GLU A 206 75.04 2.69 55.33
C GLU A 206 73.57 2.81 54.91
N ASN A 207 72.71 3.32 55.79
CA ASN A 207 71.30 3.61 55.50
C ASN A 207 71.17 4.81 54.53
N LYS A 208 71.65 4.63 53.30
CA LYS A 208 71.45 5.54 52.18
C LYS A 208 70.16 5.15 51.46
N ASP A 209 69.50 6.16 50.91
CA ASP A 209 68.30 6.02 50.10
C ASP A 209 68.74 5.62 48.69
N SER A 210 68.57 4.33 48.35
CA SER A 210 69.15 3.70 47.16
C SER A 210 68.37 2.46 46.70
N ILE A 211 68.73 1.96 45.52
CA ILE A 211 68.35 0.64 44.98
C ILE A 211 69.51 -0.32 45.23
N ASN A 212 69.25 -1.54 45.71
CA ASN A 212 70.27 -2.53 46.07
C ASN A 212 70.21 -3.81 45.20
N SER A 213 69.07 -4.06 44.55
CA SER A 213 68.82 -5.18 43.65
C SER A 213 68.16 -4.67 42.37
N TRP A 214 68.58 -5.19 41.23
CA TRP A 214 68.12 -4.80 39.90
C TRP A 214 68.16 -6.00 38.96
N SER A 215 67.09 -6.21 38.19
CA SER A 215 66.91 -7.35 37.28
C SER A 215 66.14 -6.91 36.04
N VAL A 216 66.67 -7.25 34.86
CA VAL A 216 66.07 -6.95 33.55
C VAL A 216 65.43 -8.22 32.99
N SER A 217 64.25 -8.09 32.36
CA SER A 217 63.50 -9.19 31.76
C SER A 217 62.94 -8.78 30.40
N ASP A 218 63.40 -9.45 29.35
CA ASP A 218 62.88 -9.33 27.99
C ASP A 218 61.91 -10.47 27.66
N ALA A 219 60.77 -10.16 27.05
CA ALA A 219 59.72 -11.12 26.69
C ALA A 219 59.29 -11.00 25.23
N ILE A 220 58.99 -12.14 24.60
CA ILE A 220 58.48 -12.17 23.22
C ILE A 220 56.97 -11.90 23.22
N THR A 221 56.57 -10.72 22.74
CA THR A 221 55.16 -10.32 22.56
C THR A 221 54.73 -10.44 21.09
N PRO A 222 53.42 -10.46 20.75
CA PRO A 222 52.96 -10.67 19.37
C PRO A 222 53.44 -9.60 18.38
N SER A 223 53.63 -9.97 17.12
CA SER A 223 54.15 -9.10 16.05
C SER A 223 53.08 -8.29 15.33
N LEU A 224 51.81 -8.71 15.39
CA LEU A 224 50.68 -8.01 14.79
C LEU A 224 49.49 -7.99 15.76
N TYR A 225 48.85 -6.83 15.91
CA TYR A 225 47.48 -6.75 16.39
C TYR A 225 46.56 -6.30 15.26
N SER A 226 45.40 -6.95 15.14
CA SER A 226 44.38 -6.62 14.16
C SER A 226 42.97 -6.71 14.76
N LEU A 227 42.05 -5.91 14.25
CA LEU A 227 40.65 -5.85 14.68
C LEU A 227 39.76 -5.41 13.51
N ASP A 228 38.52 -5.92 13.46
CA ASP A 228 37.51 -5.56 12.46
C ASP A 228 36.14 -5.32 13.13
N ASP A 229 35.20 -4.70 12.42
CA ASP A 229 33.83 -4.46 12.90
C ASP A 229 32.84 -4.32 11.71
N TYR A 230 31.54 -4.20 12.00
CA TYR A 230 30.51 -4.04 10.98
C TYR A 230 29.58 -2.85 11.25
N ASP A 231 29.62 -1.85 10.36
CA ASP A 231 28.65 -0.77 10.32
C ASP A 231 27.59 -1.01 9.23
N PHE A 232 26.35 -1.30 9.64
CA PHE A 232 25.21 -1.48 8.74
C PHE A 232 24.87 -0.23 7.89
N ARG A 233 25.34 0.96 8.30
CA ARG A 233 25.22 2.22 7.54
C ARG A 233 26.23 2.31 6.40
N LYS A 234 27.35 1.57 6.51
CA LYS A 234 28.46 1.46 5.55
C LYS A 234 28.72 -0.02 5.18
N PRO A 235 27.73 -0.84 4.77
CA PRO A 235 27.77 -2.31 4.84
C PRO A 235 28.70 -3.01 3.83
N ARG A 236 29.56 -2.26 3.13
CA ARG A 236 30.64 -2.74 2.25
C ARG A 236 31.98 -2.06 2.52
N ALA A 237 32.07 -1.23 3.55
CA ALA A 237 33.35 -0.74 4.05
C ALA A 237 34.13 -1.92 4.65
N ARG A 238 35.43 -1.98 4.37
CA ARG A 238 36.36 -2.88 5.05
C ARG A 238 36.83 -2.11 6.28
N LEU A 239 36.36 -2.44 7.48
CA LEU A 239 36.73 -1.69 8.68
C LEU A 239 38.04 -2.21 9.31
N LEU A 240 38.50 -3.41 8.94
CA LEU A 240 39.74 -4.03 9.37
C LEU A 240 40.90 -3.04 9.49
N GLU A 241 41.39 -2.86 10.70
CA GLU A 241 42.61 -2.12 11.03
C GLU A 241 43.64 -3.08 11.63
N ALA A 242 44.92 -2.86 11.32
CA ALA A 242 46.01 -3.70 11.79
C ALA A 242 47.28 -2.86 12.03
N ARG A 243 48.08 -3.26 13.01
CA ARG A 243 49.33 -2.58 13.37
C ARG A 243 50.39 -3.57 13.80
N GLN A 244 51.56 -3.48 13.18
CA GLN A 244 52.73 -4.26 13.54
C GLN A 244 53.36 -3.71 14.83
N ASN A 245 53.88 -4.62 15.66
CA ASN A 245 54.67 -4.32 16.84
C ASN A 245 56.18 -4.48 16.49
N PRO A 246 56.92 -3.39 16.24
CA PRO A 246 58.30 -3.46 15.76
C PRO A 246 59.30 -3.98 16.80
N ALA A 247 58.91 -4.04 18.08
CA ALA A 247 59.68 -4.65 19.15
C ALA A 247 59.54 -6.19 19.21
N SER A 248 58.65 -6.79 18.40
CA SER A 248 58.40 -8.23 18.46
C SER A 248 59.45 -9.05 17.71
N PHE A 249 60.02 -10.04 18.40
CA PHE A 249 60.83 -11.11 17.81
C PHE A 249 59.99 -12.29 17.25
N ALA A 250 58.65 -12.17 17.27
CA ALA A 250 57.70 -13.19 16.81
C ALA A 250 57.15 -12.95 15.39
N GLN A 251 57.88 -12.18 14.56
CA GLN A 251 57.51 -11.91 13.17
C GLN A 251 57.09 -13.20 12.43
N ASP A 252 55.93 -13.14 11.79
CA ASP A 252 55.27 -14.23 11.05
C ASP A 252 54.95 -15.49 11.89
N LYS A 253 54.95 -15.39 13.23
CA LYS A 253 54.73 -16.52 14.17
C LYS A 253 53.63 -16.28 15.20
N ALA A 254 53.40 -15.04 15.64
CA ALA A 254 52.40 -14.72 16.66
C ALA A 254 51.64 -13.43 16.32
N GLU A 255 50.37 -13.57 15.96
CA GLU A 255 49.47 -12.46 15.61
C GLU A 255 48.17 -12.58 16.41
N VAL A 256 47.53 -11.44 16.68
CA VAL A 256 46.24 -11.37 17.38
C VAL A 256 45.20 -10.72 16.46
N PHE A 257 44.02 -11.35 16.38
CA PHE A 257 42.83 -10.83 15.70
C PHE A 257 41.64 -10.82 16.66
N ASP A 258 41.05 -9.66 16.88
CA ASP A 258 39.94 -9.43 17.83
C ASP A 258 38.65 -9.03 17.08
N TRP A 259 37.52 -9.63 17.47
CA TRP A 259 36.19 -9.27 16.94
C TRP A 259 35.10 -9.25 18.02
N PRO A 260 34.20 -8.25 18.04
CA PRO A 260 34.24 -7.00 17.28
C PRO A 260 35.18 -5.96 17.93
N GLY A 261 35.86 -5.13 17.14
CA GLY A 261 36.78 -4.11 17.65
C GLY A 261 36.13 -2.92 18.39
N ARG A 262 34.79 -2.83 18.41
CA ARG A 262 33.97 -1.81 19.11
C ARG A 262 33.89 -0.44 18.43
N TYR A 263 34.01 -0.35 17.11
CA TYR A 263 34.07 0.92 16.36
C TYR A 263 33.27 0.90 15.06
N THR A 264 33.06 2.09 14.46
CA THR A 264 32.40 2.26 13.15
C THR A 264 33.13 3.24 12.22
N ASP A 265 34.36 3.62 12.56
CA ASP A 265 35.18 4.52 11.76
C ASP A 265 36.68 4.24 11.93
N HIS A 266 37.42 4.36 10.83
CA HIS A 266 38.83 3.97 10.72
C HIS A 266 39.72 4.66 11.76
N ALA A 267 39.51 5.95 12.03
CA ALA A 267 40.32 6.69 12.99
C ALA A 267 40.29 6.06 14.40
N HIS A 268 39.14 5.54 14.83
CA HIS A 268 38.99 4.84 16.10
C HIS A 268 39.64 3.45 16.07
N GLY A 269 39.48 2.70 14.98
CA GLY A 269 40.16 1.40 14.81
C GLY A 269 41.68 1.54 14.85
N GLN A 270 42.23 2.55 14.17
CA GLN A 270 43.66 2.90 14.14
C GLN A 270 44.18 3.31 15.53
N PHE A 271 43.38 4.02 16.32
CA PHE A 271 43.68 4.32 17.71
C PHE A 271 43.70 3.04 18.56
N TYR A 272 42.72 2.13 18.41
CA TYR A 272 42.69 0.90 19.21
C TYR A 272 43.82 -0.07 18.87
N VAL A 273 44.18 -0.28 17.59
CA VAL A 273 45.38 -1.08 17.28
C VAL A 273 46.67 -0.42 17.78
N LYS A 274 46.74 0.91 17.86
CA LYS A 274 47.85 1.63 18.52
C LYS A 274 47.90 1.32 20.02
N VAL A 275 46.78 1.40 20.74
CA VAL A 275 46.73 1.08 22.17
C VAL A 275 47.20 -0.36 22.42
N ARG A 276 46.75 -1.34 21.63
CA ARG A 276 47.13 -2.75 21.81
C ARG A 276 48.57 -3.05 21.40
N GLN A 277 49.09 -2.39 20.37
CA GLN A 277 50.51 -2.46 20.04
C GLN A 277 51.38 -1.89 21.17
N GLN A 278 50.94 -0.80 21.81
CA GLN A 278 51.64 -0.20 22.95
C GLN A 278 51.52 -1.05 24.24
N GLU A 279 50.44 -1.79 24.43
CA GLU A 279 50.30 -2.83 25.47
C GLU A 279 51.35 -3.95 25.27
N PHE A 280 51.57 -4.41 24.04
CA PHE A 280 52.63 -5.39 23.72
C PHE A 280 54.05 -4.82 23.78
N GLU A 281 54.23 -3.52 23.56
CA GLU A 281 55.51 -2.81 23.69
C GLU A 281 55.91 -2.69 25.17
N ALA A 282 54.96 -2.32 26.04
CA ALA A 282 55.15 -2.26 27.50
C ALA A 282 55.24 -3.62 28.20
N GLN A 283 54.97 -4.71 27.49
CA GLN A 283 55.20 -6.09 27.91
C GLN A 283 56.51 -6.68 27.36
N HIS A 284 57.20 -5.99 26.46
CA HIS A 284 58.44 -6.51 25.84
C HIS A 284 59.64 -6.39 26.78
N GLU A 285 59.86 -5.21 27.36
CA GLU A 285 61.00 -4.89 28.23
C GLU A 285 60.46 -4.44 29.59
N GLN A 286 60.79 -5.18 30.65
CA GLN A 286 60.42 -4.85 32.03
C GLN A 286 61.60 -5.06 32.97
N MET A 287 61.78 -4.16 33.93
CA MET A 287 62.78 -4.32 34.99
C MET A 287 62.12 -4.35 36.35
N SER A 288 62.78 -5.02 37.29
CA SER A 288 62.36 -5.12 38.68
C SER A 288 63.56 -4.95 39.61
N GLY A 289 63.30 -4.59 40.85
CA GLY A 289 64.37 -4.36 41.82
C GLY A 289 63.88 -4.27 43.26
N GLU A 290 64.84 -4.08 44.15
CA GLU A 290 64.61 -3.82 45.57
C GLU A 290 65.48 -2.63 46.02
N GLY A 291 64.99 -1.82 46.95
CA GLY A 291 65.73 -0.70 47.53
C GLY A 291 65.15 -0.20 48.83
N SER A 292 65.93 0.65 49.52
CA SER A 292 65.50 1.41 50.71
C SER A 292 64.71 2.68 50.34
N SER A 293 64.74 3.07 49.06
CA SER A 293 64.35 4.40 48.62
C SER A 293 62.87 4.71 48.81
N GLN A 294 62.58 5.84 49.49
CA GLN A 294 61.21 6.37 49.57
C GLN A 294 60.80 7.12 48.29
N GLY A 295 61.71 7.27 47.32
CA GLY A 295 61.46 7.83 45.99
C GLY A 295 60.62 6.96 45.07
N ILE A 296 60.59 5.65 45.32
CA ILE A 296 59.95 4.66 44.46
C ILE A 296 58.43 4.70 44.69
N ALA A 297 57.70 5.26 43.73
CA ALA A 297 56.26 5.51 43.81
C ALA A 297 55.60 5.34 42.42
N PRO A 298 54.58 4.47 42.25
CA PRO A 298 53.95 4.26 40.94
C PRO A 298 53.38 5.53 40.32
N GLY A 299 53.61 5.67 39.01
CA GLY A 299 53.26 6.89 38.27
C GLY A 299 54.25 8.04 38.42
N TYR A 300 55.30 7.90 39.23
CA TYR A 300 56.44 8.81 39.24
C TYR A 300 57.63 8.27 38.43
N ARG A 301 58.52 9.19 38.07
CA ARG A 301 59.75 8.92 37.31
C ARG A 301 60.99 9.14 38.17
N PHE A 302 62.04 8.39 37.86
CA PHE A 302 63.39 8.63 38.37
C PHE A 302 64.44 8.22 37.32
N GLN A 303 65.59 8.87 37.35
CA GLN A 303 66.80 8.45 36.62
C GLN A 303 67.55 7.41 37.46
N LEU A 304 67.78 6.21 36.92
CA LEU A 304 68.70 5.26 37.56
C LEU A 304 70.15 5.68 37.30
N THR A 305 71.00 5.58 38.33
CA THR A 305 72.44 5.84 38.20
C THR A 305 73.26 4.75 38.88
N GLN A 306 74.50 4.56 38.42
CA GLN A 306 75.41 3.50 38.88
C GLN A 306 74.89 2.07 38.63
N ALA A 307 73.97 1.89 37.67
CA ALA A 307 73.30 0.62 37.41
C ALA A 307 74.29 -0.52 37.06
N PRO A 308 73.99 -1.80 37.39
CA PRO A 308 74.88 -2.94 37.12
C PRO A 308 75.25 -3.13 35.65
N ARG A 309 74.34 -2.73 34.75
CA ARG A 309 74.47 -2.76 33.30
C ARG A 309 74.48 -1.31 32.80
N THR A 310 75.49 -0.93 32.02
CA THR A 310 75.73 0.48 31.70
C THR A 310 74.57 1.14 30.96
N GLU A 311 73.90 0.43 30.04
CA GLU A 311 72.75 0.98 29.31
C GLU A 311 71.48 1.18 30.16
N ASP A 312 71.40 0.54 31.34
CA ASP A 312 70.29 0.74 32.29
C ASP A 312 70.40 2.07 33.06
N ASN A 313 71.43 2.90 32.80
CA ASN A 313 71.54 4.25 33.40
C ASN A 313 70.63 5.25 32.67
N GLN A 314 69.32 5.00 32.69
CA GLN A 314 68.29 5.79 32.02
C GLN A 314 67.12 6.17 32.95
N ALA A 315 66.16 6.92 32.44
CA ALA A 315 64.95 7.30 33.15
C ALA A 315 63.90 6.18 33.09
N TYR A 316 63.29 5.87 34.23
CA TYR A 316 62.28 4.83 34.41
C TYR A 316 60.96 5.40 34.94
N LEU A 317 59.86 4.74 34.57
CA LEU A 317 58.53 4.93 35.14
C LEU A 317 58.22 3.77 36.08
N VAL A 318 57.89 4.05 37.35
CA VAL A 318 57.45 3.02 38.31
C VAL A 318 56.05 2.55 37.94
N VAL A 319 55.92 1.25 37.70
CA VAL A 319 54.66 0.58 37.34
C VAL A 319 53.99 -0.01 38.58
N SER A 320 54.76 -0.63 39.47
CA SER A 320 54.28 -1.17 40.75
C SER A 320 55.35 -1.02 41.84
N ALA A 321 54.92 -0.96 43.10
CA ALA A 321 55.77 -0.94 44.27
C ALA A 321 55.07 -1.62 45.45
N HIS A 322 55.75 -2.56 46.11
CA HIS A 322 55.32 -3.22 47.34
C HIS A 322 56.25 -2.75 48.47
N TYR A 323 55.68 -2.01 49.42
CA TYR A 323 56.39 -1.48 50.58
C TYR A 323 56.37 -2.49 51.73
N PHE A 324 57.52 -2.65 52.37
CA PHE A 324 57.72 -3.31 53.65
C PHE A 324 58.44 -2.32 54.56
N MET A 325 57.74 -1.81 55.57
CA MET A 325 58.25 -0.77 56.45
C MET A 325 57.94 -1.14 57.90
N GLN A 326 58.94 -1.12 58.77
CA GLN A 326 58.78 -1.36 60.20
C GLN A 326 59.59 -0.34 61.01
N GLU A 327 58.98 0.21 62.06
CA GLU A 327 59.65 1.05 63.05
C GLU A 327 60.30 0.22 64.16
N ASN A 328 61.40 0.72 64.74
CA ASN A 328 62.02 0.09 65.91
C ASN A 328 61.00 0.01 67.06
N SER A 329 61.03 -1.06 67.88
CA SER A 329 60.07 -1.26 68.96
C SER A 329 59.90 -0.05 69.91
N TYR A 330 58.71 0.08 70.51
CA TYR A 330 58.42 1.10 71.53
C TYR A 330 58.75 0.62 72.96
N ALA A 331 59.29 -0.60 73.10
CA ALA A 331 59.80 -1.18 74.33
C ALA A 331 61.32 -1.35 74.29
N SER A 332 62.02 -1.08 75.40
CA SER A 332 63.49 -1.08 75.46
C SER A 332 64.14 -2.48 75.59
N ASN A 333 63.35 -3.54 75.58
CA ASN A 333 63.79 -4.93 75.81
C ASN A 333 63.58 -5.82 74.57
N ASP A 334 63.34 -5.21 73.42
CA ASP A 334 62.78 -5.86 72.24
C ASP A 334 63.72 -5.63 71.03
N ASN A 335 63.89 -6.67 70.22
CA ASN A 335 64.93 -6.76 69.19
C ASN A 335 64.39 -6.53 67.76
N ASP A 336 63.12 -6.13 67.62
CA ASP A 336 62.53 -5.68 66.34
C ASP A 336 63.33 -4.47 65.79
N ALA A 337 64.26 -4.75 64.87
CA ALA A 337 64.98 -3.76 64.10
C ALA A 337 64.09 -3.19 62.98
N GLY A 338 64.16 -1.88 62.75
CA GLY A 338 63.38 -1.22 61.72
C GLY A 338 63.77 -1.63 60.30
N GLU A 339 62.77 -1.94 59.48
CA GLU A 339 62.90 -2.27 58.06
C GLU A 339 62.44 -1.08 57.20
N GLN A 340 63.14 -0.82 56.09
CA GLN A 340 62.68 0.04 54.99
C GLN A 340 63.08 -0.65 53.69
N ARG A 341 62.13 -1.36 53.06
CA ARG A 341 62.37 -2.19 51.88
C ARG A 341 61.20 -2.01 50.91
N THR A 342 61.51 -1.68 49.66
CA THR A 342 60.55 -1.51 48.57
C THR A 342 60.94 -2.46 47.45
N GLU A 343 60.10 -3.46 47.17
CA GLU A 343 60.16 -4.26 45.95
C GLU A 343 59.38 -3.52 44.85
N PHE A 344 59.85 -3.49 43.61
CA PHE A 344 59.21 -2.69 42.56
C PHE A 344 59.38 -3.22 41.14
N GLN A 345 58.51 -2.77 40.23
CA GLN A 345 58.64 -2.98 38.79
C GLN A 345 58.59 -1.63 38.04
N VAL A 346 59.39 -1.50 36.99
CA VAL A 346 59.52 -0.31 36.15
C VAL A 346 59.57 -0.67 34.66
N VAL A 347 59.23 0.32 33.83
CA VAL A 347 59.54 0.32 32.38
C VAL A 347 60.32 1.59 32.01
N PRO A 348 61.13 1.57 30.94
CA PRO A 348 61.79 2.79 30.44
C PRO A 348 60.80 3.93 30.22
N ALA A 349 61.13 5.14 30.69
CA ALA A 349 60.21 6.27 30.74
C ALA A 349 59.80 6.82 29.36
N GLY A 350 60.41 6.37 28.27
CA GLY A 350 59.98 6.65 26.90
C GLY A 350 58.77 5.81 26.44
N ILE A 351 58.56 4.62 27.02
CA ILE A 351 57.51 3.69 26.58
C ILE A 351 56.13 4.27 26.89
N ASN A 352 55.21 4.13 25.94
CA ASN A 352 53.81 4.47 26.12
C ASN A 352 53.12 3.32 26.86
N TRP A 353 53.31 3.23 28.18
CA TRP A 353 52.68 2.19 29.01
C TRP A 353 51.15 2.21 28.82
N ARG A 354 50.55 1.01 28.76
CA ARG A 354 49.10 0.80 28.67
C ARG A 354 48.70 -0.29 29.66
N PRO A 355 47.51 -0.19 30.27
CA PRO A 355 47.00 -1.24 31.14
C PRO A 355 46.65 -2.48 30.31
N ALA A 356 46.90 -3.66 30.89
CA ALA A 356 46.43 -4.91 30.32
C ALA A 356 44.89 -5.00 30.42
N ARG A 357 44.25 -5.66 29.44
CA ARG A 357 42.79 -5.89 29.47
C ARG A 357 42.40 -6.97 30.50
N THR A 358 42.39 -6.62 31.78
CA THR A 358 42.07 -7.54 32.89
C THR A 358 40.59 -7.54 33.26
N THR A 359 39.88 -6.43 33.01
CA THR A 359 38.49 -6.25 33.42
C THR A 359 37.57 -6.80 32.33
N PRO A 360 36.78 -7.86 32.61
CA PRO A 360 35.97 -8.50 31.58
C PRO A 360 34.86 -7.57 31.08
N TRP A 361 34.74 -7.44 29.76
CA TRP A 361 33.59 -6.72 29.20
C TRP A 361 32.30 -7.49 29.50
N PRO A 362 31.24 -6.83 30.03
CA PRO A 362 30.00 -7.49 30.38
C PRO A 362 29.34 -8.12 29.15
N LYS A 363 28.64 -9.23 29.37
CA LYS A 363 27.82 -9.88 28.36
C LYS A 363 26.42 -10.15 28.89
N THR A 364 25.46 -10.05 27.98
CA THR A 364 24.13 -10.64 28.17
C THR A 364 24.21 -12.15 27.92
N HIS A 365 23.27 -12.91 28.51
CA HIS A 365 23.22 -14.37 28.42
C HIS A 365 21.99 -14.89 27.65
N GLY A 366 21.27 -13.99 26.98
CA GLY A 366 20.06 -14.29 26.23
C GLY A 366 19.23 -13.01 25.99
N PRO A 367 18.14 -13.12 25.20
CA PRO A 367 17.28 -12.00 24.89
C PRO A 367 16.49 -11.51 26.13
N GLN A 368 16.05 -10.26 26.06
CA GLN A 368 15.28 -9.55 27.09
C GLN A 368 14.02 -8.95 26.47
N THR A 369 13.06 -8.49 27.28
CA THR A 369 12.02 -7.57 26.77
C THR A 369 12.37 -6.12 27.06
N ALA A 370 11.85 -5.24 26.20
CA ALA A 370 11.88 -3.80 26.37
C ALA A 370 10.60 -3.19 25.79
N GLU A 371 10.28 -1.98 26.23
CA GLU A 371 9.15 -1.21 25.74
C GLU A 371 9.61 -0.23 24.66
N VAL A 372 8.80 -0.04 23.62
CA VAL A 372 9.11 0.91 22.54
C VAL A 372 8.69 2.32 22.95
N VAL A 373 9.59 3.29 22.81
CA VAL A 373 9.40 4.67 23.29
C VAL A 373 9.72 5.73 22.25
N GLY A 374 9.09 6.89 22.40
CA GLY A 374 9.23 8.04 21.51
C GLY A 374 8.80 9.34 22.20
N PRO A 375 8.65 10.44 21.44
CA PRO A 375 8.16 11.71 21.96
C PRO A 375 6.70 11.61 22.44
N GLU A 376 6.33 12.49 23.36
CA GLU A 376 4.96 12.58 23.87
C GLU A 376 3.94 12.80 22.72
N GLY A 377 2.85 12.03 22.74
CA GLY A 377 1.80 12.06 21.72
C GLY A 377 2.11 11.33 20.41
N GLU A 378 3.34 10.86 20.18
CA GLU A 378 3.71 10.15 18.95
C GLU A 378 3.61 8.63 19.07
N SER A 379 2.62 8.02 18.41
CA SER A 379 2.40 6.58 18.47
C SER A 379 3.38 5.75 17.62
N ILE A 380 4.19 6.38 16.74
CA ILE A 380 5.17 5.70 15.89
C ILE A 380 6.43 6.57 15.79
N TRP A 381 7.52 6.13 16.41
CA TRP A 381 8.80 6.84 16.37
C TRP A 381 9.88 5.98 15.70
N THR A 382 10.20 6.29 14.43
CA THR A 382 11.13 5.51 13.61
C THR A 382 12.05 6.40 12.75
N ASP A 383 13.26 5.91 12.48
CA ASP A 383 14.19 6.53 11.54
C ASP A 383 14.14 5.92 10.12
N LYS A 384 14.98 6.46 9.23
CA LYS A 384 15.12 6.04 7.81
C LYS A 384 15.56 4.59 7.59
N TYR A 385 15.95 3.86 8.64
CA TYR A 385 16.34 2.46 8.59
C TYR A 385 15.30 1.54 9.26
N GLY A 386 14.13 2.06 9.65
CA GLY A 386 13.10 1.31 10.36
C GLY A 386 13.47 0.99 11.83
N ARG A 387 14.37 1.79 12.42
CA ARG A 387 14.81 1.63 13.81
C ARG A 387 13.89 2.37 14.76
N VAL A 388 13.69 1.81 15.95
CA VAL A 388 12.92 2.45 17.05
C VAL A 388 13.84 2.76 18.24
N LYS A 389 13.33 3.43 19.27
CA LYS A 389 13.99 3.61 20.57
C LYS A 389 13.26 2.83 21.65
N LEU A 390 13.98 2.46 22.71
CA LEU A 390 13.55 1.50 23.72
C LEU A 390 13.74 2.00 25.15
N LYS A 391 12.90 1.48 26.05
CA LYS A 391 13.05 1.54 27.49
C LYS A 391 13.24 0.12 28.01
N PHE A 392 14.45 -0.21 28.46
CA PHE A 392 14.76 -1.52 29.04
C PHE A 392 14.15 -1.64 30.44
N ARG A 393 13.66 -2.83 30.81
CA ARG A 393 13.02 -3.10 32.11
C ARG A 393 13.95 -2.89 33.32
N TRP A 394 15.27 -2.97 33.12
CA TRP A 394 16.29 -2.70 34.14
C TRP A 394 16.78 -1.23 34.17
N ASP A 395 16.44 -0.41 33.18
CA ASP A 395 16.89 0.98 33.15
C ASP A 395 16.10 1.81 34.18
N ARG A 396 16.79 2.18 35.25
CA ARG A 396 16.26 3.02 36.34
C ARG A 396 16.55 4.52 36.17
N HIS A 397 17.15 4.94 35.05
CA HIS A 397 17.68 6.30 34.85
C HIS A 397 17.08 7.04 33.64
N GLY A 398 16.68 6.34 32.57
CA GLY A 398 16.00 6.95 31.43
C GLY A 398 14.53 7.32 31.73
N ASN A 399 14.00 8.34 31.08
CA ASN A 399 12.67 8.90 31.38
C ASN A 399 11.48 8.15 30.74
N GLY A 400 11.72 7.10 29.94
CA GLY A 400 10.64 6.41 29.20
C GLY A 400 10.22 7.11 27.89
N ASN A 401 11.03 8.07 27.43
CA ASN A 401 10.79 8.85 26.20
C ASN A 401 11.90 8.62 25.16
N GLU A 402 11.96 9.47 24.13
CA GLU A 402 12.92 9.43 23.02
C GLU A 402 14.40 9.63 23.43
N THR A 403 14.73 9.92 24.69
CA THR A 403 16.12 9.92 25.18
C THR A 403 16.55 8.60 25.81
N SER A 404 15.66 7.62 26.01
CA SER A 404 15.94 6.41 26.83
C SER A 404 17.00 5.46 26.25
N SER A 405 17.12 5.36 24.92
CA SER A 405 18.14 4.53 24.26
C SER A 405 18.64 5.11 22.94
N CYS A 406 19.69 4.49 22.39
CA CYS A 406 20.05 4.64 20.98
C CYS A 406 18.98 4.06 20.04
N TRP A 407 19.16 4.27 18.74
CA TRP A 407 18.26 3.75 17.70
C TRP A 407 18.54 2.27 17.40
N VAL A 408 17.64 1.39 17.87
CA VAL A 408 17.73 -0.08 17.82
C VAL A 408 17.14 -0.62 16.52
N ARG A 409 17.86 -1.53 15.85
CA ARG A 409 17.39 -2.19 14.62
C ARG A 409 16.30 -3.20 14.91
N VAL A 410 15.31 -3.28 14.01
CA VAL A 410 14.19 -4.23 14.09
C VAL A 410 14.38 -5.33 13.04
N SER A 411 14.30 -6.59 13.47
CA SER A 411 14.21 -7.74 12.59
C SER A 411 12.87 -7.73 11.81
N SER A 412 12.88 -8.27 10.60
CA SER A 412 11.68 -8.49 9.80
C SER A 412 11.65 -9.94 9.32
N ALA A 413 10.44 -10.51 9.21
CA ALA A 413 10.22 -11.83 8.64
C ALA A 413 10.78 -11.97 7.21
N TRP A 414 10.92 -10.86 6.47
CA TRP A 414 11.59 -10.85 5.16
C TRP A 414 12.18 -9.47 4.87
N ALA A 415 13.50 -9.39 4.64
CA ALA A 415 14.20 -8.14 4.34
C ALA A 415 15.16 -8.31 3.15
N GLY A 416 14.85 -7.64 2.03
CA GLY A 416 15.63 -7.66 0.79
C GLY A 416 16.09 -6.26 0.36
N TRP A 417 16.71 -6.17 -0.83
CA TRP A 417 17.20 -4.91 -1.38
C TRP A 417 16.03 -4.06 -1.92
N LYS A 418 15.40 -3.27 -1.03
CA LYS A 418 14.18 -2.47 -1.28
C LYS A 418 12.89 -3.30 -1.51
N TYR A 419 12.83 -4.51 -0.97
CA TYR A 419 11.63 -5.36 -0.94
C TYR A 419 11.58 -6.17 0.36
N GLY A 420 10.44 -6.79 0.65
CA GLY A 420 10.21 -7.60 1.85
C GLY A 420 9.06 -7.08 2.69
N GLY A 421 8.90 -7.62 3.90
CA GLY A 421 7.93 -7.15 4.88
C GLY A 421 8.51 -5.99 5.71
N ILE A 422 7.66 -5.03 6.08
CA ILE A 422 8.00 -4.02 7.09
C ILE A 422 6.82 -3.79 8.02
N GLN A 423 7.08 -3.94 9.31
CA GLN A 423 6.16 -3.66 10.40
C GLN A 423 6.99 -2.86 11.41
N ILE A 424 6.64 -1.61 11.70
CA ILE A 424 7.36 -0.80 12.69
C ILE A 424 6.70 -1.02 14.06
N PRO A 425 7.47 -1.30 15.13
CA PRO A 425 6.95 -1.31 16.49
C PRO A 425 6.40 0.06 16.90
N ARG A 426 5.20 0.09 17.50
CA ARG A 426 4.56 1.32 17.98
C ARG A 426 5.00 1.66 19.40
N VAL A 427 4.92 2.94 19.77
CA VAL A 427 5.21 3.37 21.14
C VAL A 427 4.21 2.69 22.10
N GLY A 428 4.74 2.09 23.17
CA GLY A 428 4.00 1.22 24.10
C GLY A 428 4.04 -0.29 23.78
N GLU A 429 4.41 -0.71 22.56
CA GLU A 429 4.52 -2.14 22.24
C GLU A 429 5.73 -2.79 22.95
N GLU A 430 5.57 -4.05 23.38
CA GLU A 430 6.67 -4.84 23.95
C GLU A 430 7.42 -5.64 22.87
N VAL A 431 8.75 -5.47 22.88
CA VAL A 431 9.66 -6.09 21.92
C VAL A 431 10.65 -7.02 22.61
N VAL A 432 11.05 -8.07 21.90
CA VAL A 432 12.14 -8.97 22.32
C VAL A 432 13.45 -8.46 21.73
N VAL A 433 14.42 -8.17 22.58
CA VAL A 433 15.72 -7.58 22.25
C VAL A 433 16.82 -8.60 22.53
N ASP A 434 17.61 -8.92 21.51
CA ASP A 434 18.87 -9.66 21.63
C ASP A 434 20.06 -8.69 21.47
N PHE A 435 21.27 -9.16 21.74
CA PHE A 435 22.48 -8.35 21.77
C PHE A 435 23.59 -8.99 20.93
N ILE A 436 24.12 -8.26 19.95
CA ILE A 436 25.08 -8.82 18.98
C ILE A 436 26.36 -9.26 19.70
N ASN A 437 26.73 -10.53 19.60
CA ASN A 437 27.84 -11.16 20.37
C ASN A 437 27.66 -11.10 21.91
N GLY A 438 26.42 -10.96 22.38
CA GLY A 438 26.06 -10.71 23.77
C GLY A 438 26.39 -9.30 24.27
N ASP A 439 26.82 -8.38 23.39
CA ASP A 439 27.35 -7.07 23.74
C ASP A 439 26.25 -6.07 24.15
N PRO A 440 26.19 -5.60 25.42
CA PRO A 440 25.13 -4.70 25.89
C PRO A 440 25.00 -3.39 25.09
N ASP A 441 26.09 -2.94 24.47
CA ASP A 441 26.15 -1.76 23.61
C ASP A 441 25.48 -1.97 22.23
N ARG A 442 25.10 -3.22 21.86
CA ARG A 442 24.62 -3.60 20.53
C ARG A 442 23.25 -4.30 20.54
N PRO A 443 22.19 -3.66 21.06
CA PRO A 443 20.84 -4.22 21.02
C PRO A 443 20.31 -4.34 19.58
N ILE A 444 19.52 -5.38 19.34
CA ILE A 444 18.73 -5.62 18.13
C ILE A 444 17.41 -6.29 18.50
N ILE A 445 16.28 -5.76 18.01
CA ILE A 445 14.97 -6.36 18.24
C ILE A 445 14.83 -7.58 17.32
N THR A 446 14.59 -8.74 17.90
CA THR A 446 14.44 -10.03 17.21
C THR A 446 12.99 -10.52 17.15
N GLY A 447 12.10 -10.03 18.01
CA GLY A 447 10.69 -10.42 18.05
C GLY A 447 9.79 -9.43 18.78
N ARG A 448 8.53 -9.82 18.99
CA ARG A 448 7.50 -9.09 19.77
C ARG A 448 6.69 -10.09 20.58
N VAL A 449 6.04 -9.60 21.64
CA VAL A 449 5.11 -10.39 22.46
C VAL A 449 3.88 -9.54 22.78
N TYR A 450 2.73 -10.22 22.94
CA TYR A 450 1.53 -9.62 23.52
C TYR A 450 1.60 -9.71 25.05
N ASN A 451 0.91 -8.79 25.74
CA ASN A 451 0.79 -8.73 27.20
C ASN A 451 -0.59 -8.14 27.57
N GLU A 452 -0.89 -7.92 28.85
CA GLU A 452 -2.20 -7.45 29.31
C GLU A 452 -2.59 -6.06 28.74
N ASP A 453 -1.62 -5.14 28.57
CA ASP A 453 -1.84 -3.81 27.98
C ASP A 453 -1.92 -3.86 26.44
N SER A 454 -1.23 -4.83 25.83
CA SER A 454 -1.14 -5.08 24.38
C SER A 454 -1.62 -6.49 24.07
N MET A 455 -2.93 -6.73 24.20
CA MET A 455 -3.56 -8.03 23.96
C MET A 455 -3.63 -8.41 22.46
N PRO A 456 -3.77 -9.71 22.12
CA PRO A 456 -3.97 -10.17 20.76
C PRO A 456 -5.19 -9.53 20.06
N PRO A 457 -5.19 -9.42 18.71
CA PRO A 457 -6.25 -8.75 17.95
C PRO A 457 -7.58 -9.52 17.82
N TRP A 458 -7.75 -10.67 18.48
CA TRP A 458 -8.99 -11.45 18.56
C TRP A 458 -9.04 -12.28 19.87
N ASP A 459 -10.23 -12.74 20.25
CA ASP A 459 -10.52 -13.26 21.60
C ASP A 459 -9.97 -14.68 21.82
N LEU A 460 -8.73 -14.77 22.30
CA LEU A 460 -8.10 -16.05 22.69
C LEU A 460 -8.47 -16.44 24.14
N PRO A 461 -8.68 -17.75 24.43
CA PRO A 461 -8.48 -18.91 23.56
C PRO A 461 -9.73 -19.31 22.73
N GLY A 462 -10.77 -18.49 22.66
CA GLY A 462 -11.99 -18.81 21.90
C GLY A 462 -11.72 -18.95 20.40
N ASP A 463 -11.06 -17.95 19.82
CA ASP A 463 -10.69 -17.84 18.41
C ASP A 463 -9.33 -18.53 18.10
N ALA A 464 -9.04 -19.67 18.72
CA ALA A 464 -7.74 -20.35 18.62
C ALA A 464 -7.40 -20.92 17.22
N THR A 465 -8.39 -21.03 16.33
CA THR A 465 -8.23 -21.46 14.92
C THR A 465 -8.04 -20.30 13.94
N LYS A 466 -8.13 -19.04 14.39
CA LYS A 466 -7.89 -17.87 13.55
C LYS A 466 -6.40 -17.52 13.45
N MET A 467 -5.97 -17.17 12.25
CA MET A 467 -4.63 -16.64 11.99
C MET A 467 -4.65 -15.51 10.96
N GLY A 468 -3.57 -14.72 10.92
CA GLY A 468 -3.40 -13.67 9.91
C GLY A 468 -2.81 -12.38 10.47
N PHE A 469 -3.18 -11.26 9.85
CA PHE A 469 -2.62 -9.93 10.17
C PHE A 469 -3.74 -8.90 10.35
N MET A 470 -3.76 -8.23 11.50
CA MET A 470 -4.54 -7.01 11.72
C MET A 470 -3.60 -5.80 11.74
N SER A 471 -4.01 -4.71 11.09
CA SER A 471 -3.37 -3.39 11.19
C SER A 471 -4.41 -2.35 11.62
N ARG A 472 -3.98 -1.29 12.31
CA ARG A 472 -4.85 -0.22 12.83
C ARG A 472 -4.37 1.14 12.33
N SER A 473 -5.28 2.05 12.02
CA SER A 473 -4.96 3.43 11.63
C SER A 473 -4.10 4.15 12.69
N LYS A 474 -3.27 5.13 12.30
CA LYS A 474 -2.51 5.94 13.27
C LYS A 474 -3.50 6.80 14.05
N GLY A 475 -3.60 6.60 15.37
CA GLY A 475 -4.59 7.25 16.22
C GLY A 475 -6.04 6.75 16.04
N GLY A 476 -6.26 5.63 15.35
CA GLY A 476 -7.58 5.01 15.18
C GLY A 476 -7.96 4.06 16.31
N GLY A 477 -9.26 3.73 16.40
CA GLY A 477 -9.82 2.84 17.44
C GLY A 477 -9.58 1.35 17.20
N THR A 478 -10.49 0.51 17.69
CA THR A 478 -10.68 -0.88 17.23
C THR A 478 -11.21 -0.91 15.80
N ASP A 479 -12.15 -0.02 15.53
CA ASP A 479 -13.02 -0.05 14.35
C ASP A 479 -12.34 0.50 13.08
N ASN A 480 -11.12 1.06 13.23
CA ASN A 480 -10.33 1.65 12.15
C ASN A 480 -9.19 0.72 11.73
N ALA A 481 -9.55 -0.44 11.18
CA ALA A 481 -8.65 -1.55 10.96
C ALA A 481 -8.55 -1.96 9.48
N SER A 482 -7.46 -2.62 9.12
CA SER A 482 -7.35 -3.31 7.83
C SER A 482 -6.64 -4.64 8.05
N PHE A 483 -7.23 -5.72 7.57
CA PHE A 483 -6.86 -7.06 7.98
C PHE A 483 -6.98 -8.10 6.87
N LEU A 484 -6.26 -9.19 7.09
CA LEU A 484 -6.28 -10.41 6.30
C LEU A 484 -6.28 -11.59 7.27
N PHE A 485 -7.39 -12.31 7.37
CA PHE A 485 -7.56 -13.45 8.28
C PHE A 485 -7.89 -14.73 7.52
N LEU A 486 -7.49 -15.85 8.13
CA LEU A 486 -7.90 -17.20 7.78
C LEU A 486 -8.52 -17.83 9.03
N GLU A 487 -9.66 -18.49 8.87
CA GLU A 487 -10.30 -19.31 9.89
C GLU A 487 -10.18 -20.78 9.48
N ASP A 488 -9.52 -21.60 10.30
CA ASP A 488 -9.33 -23.05 10.06
C ASP A 488 -10.37 -23.91 10.83
N ALA A 489 -11.39 -23.30 11.45
CA ALA A 489 -12.47 -24.01 12.14
C ALA A 489 -13.27 -24.92 11.18
N PRO A 490 -13.28 -26.26 11.34
CA PRO A 490 -13.87 -27.18 10.37
C PRO A 490 -15.36 -26.93 10.09
N GLY A 491 -15.71 -26.83 8.81
CA GLY A 491 -17.06 -26.51 8.33
C GLY A 491 -17.47 -25.03 8.48
N ASN A 492 -16.56 -24.16 8.93
CA ASN A 492 -16.76 -22.71 9.07
C ASN A 492 -15.57 -21.93 8.47
N GLU A 493 -14.78 -22.57 7.60
CA GLU A 493 -13.52 -22.05 7.10
C GLU A 493 -13.72 -20.76 6.29
N SER A 494 -12.95 -19.71 6.60
CA SER A 494 -13.07 -18.39 5.98
C SER A 494 -11.73 -17.81 5.52
N PHE A 495 -11.81 -16.90 4.55
CA PHE A 495 -10.71 -16.04 4.11
C PHE A 495 -11.23 -14.62 4.04
N ASP A 496 -10.92 -13.82 5.05
CA ASP A 496 -11.49 -12.49 5.24
C ASP A 496 -10.46 -11.41 4.94
N MET A 497 -10.73 -10.59 3.93
CA MET A 497 -9.89 -9.47 3.52
C MET A 497 -10.67 -8.16 3.65
N HIS A 498 -10.22 -7.29 4.56
CA HIS A 498 -10.88 -6.02 4.86
C HIS A 498 -9.91 -4.84 4.73
N ALA A 499 -10.39 -3.76 4.10
CA ALA A 499 -9.65 -2.52 3.94
C ALA A 499 -10.51 -1.33 4.40
N GLU A 500 -9.98 -0.56 5.36
CA GLU A 500 -10.59 0.61 6.01
C GLU A 500 -11.12 1.66 5.02
N ARG A 501 -10.54 1.73 3.81
CA ARG A 501 -10.77 2.83 2.88
C ARG A 501 -10.73 2.44 1.41
N ASN A 502 -9.56 2.08 0.90
CA ASN A 502 -9.33 1.77 -0.51
C ASN A 502 -8.73 0.36 -0.63
N MET A 503 -9.32 -0.49 -1.46
CA MET A 503 -8.72 -1.76 -1.89
C MET A 503 -8.32 -1.63 -3.36
N ASN A 504 -7.00 -1.59 -3.63
CA ASN A 504 -6.46 -1.55 -4.98
C ASN A 504 -5.92 -2.94 -5.34
N MET A 505 -6.21 -3.44 -6.54
CA MET A 505 -5.73 -4.74 -7.02
C MET A 505 -5.29 -4.62 -8.48
N THR A 506 -4.07 -5.05 -8.76
CA THR A 506 -3.47 -5.09 -10.11
C THR A 506 -2.95 -6.48 -10.40
N VAL A 507 -3.13 -6.96 -11.63
CA VAL A 507 -2.63 -8.25 -12.12
C VAL A 507 -2.12 -8.01 -13.54
N GLU A 508 -0.83 -8.26 -13.79
CA GLU A 508 -0.15 -7.96 -15.06
C GLU A 508 -0.47 -8.98 -16.19
N ASN A 509 -1.22 -10.04 -15.87
CA ASN A 509 -1.61 -11.14 -16.75
C ASN A 509 -2.96 -11.72 -16.26
N ASP A 510 -3.17 -13.04 -16.32
CA ASP A 510 -4.45 -13.69 -16.00
C ASP A 510 -4.89 -13.59 -14.53
N LYS A 511 -6.15 -13.17 -14.31
CA LYS A 511 -6.85 -13.26 -13.01
C LYS A 511 -7.97 -14.31 -13.09
N ASN A 512 -7.69 -15.51 -12.59
CA ASN A 512 -8.69 -16.59 -12.50
C ASN A 512 -9.47 -16.52 -11.18
N VAL A 513 -10.79 -16.75 -11.24
CA VAL A 513 -11.69 -16.80 -10.07
C VAL A 513 -12.70 -17.93 -10.28
N ASN A 514 -12.64 -18.98 -9.45
CA ASN A 514 -13.66 -20.03 -9.39
C ASN A 514 -14.41 -19.95 -8.06
N ILE A 515 -15.73 -20.16 -8.09
CA ILE A 515 -16.60 -20.13 -6.90
C ILE A 515 -17.65 -21.23 -7.09
N ASP A 516 -17.52 -22.34 -6.36
CA ASP A 516 -18.44 -23.48 -6.45
C ASP A 516 -19.77 -23.24 -5.70
N GLY A 517 -19.74 -22.32 -4.72
CA GLY A 517 -20.91 -21.86 -3.97
C GLY A 517 -21.64 -20.70 -4.65
N SER A 518 -21.86 -19.61 -3.90
CA SER A 518 -22.57 -18.41 -4.39
C SER A 518 -21.67 -17.17 -4.34
N ARG A 519 -21.76 -16.33 -5.38
CA ARG A 519 -21.15 -14.99 -5.39
C ARG A 519 -22.22 -13.93 -5.21
N THR A 520 -22.16 -13.21 -4.09
CA THR A 520 -22.89 -11.95 -3.89
C THR A 520 -21.93 -10.78 -4.14
N THR A 521 -22.41 -9.66 -4.67
CA THR A 521 -21.61 -8.44 -4.85
C THR A 521 -22.53 -7.24 -4.72
N THR A 522 -22.17 -6.28 -3.87
CA THR A 522 -22.96 -5.07 -3.60
C THR A 522 -22.07 -3.85 -3.75
N ILE A 523 -22.38 -2.99 -4.71
CA ILE A 523 -21.64 -1.75 -4.98
C ILE A 523 -22.50 -0.57 -4.57
N GLY A 524 -22.14 0.12 -3.48
CA GLY A 524 -22.94 1.21 -2.92
C GLY A 524 -22.90 2.53 -3.71
N ARG A 525 -22.18 2.60 -4.84
CA ARG A 525 -22.03 3.81 -5.68
C ARG A 525 -21.98 3.46 -7.17
N LEU A 526 -20.80 3.53 -7.79
CA LEU A 526 -20.58 3.27 -9.23
C LEU A 526 -19.84 1.95 -9.41
N GLN A 527 -20.28 1.16 -10.38
CA GLN A 527 -19.51 0.08 -11.00
C GLN A 527 -19.22 0.51 -12.44
N ASP A 528 -17.98 0.33 -12.88
CA ASP A 528 -17.50 0.63 -14.23
C ASP A 528 -16.55 -0.50 -14.66
N ASP A 529 -16.89 -1.18 -15.75
CA ASP A 529 -16.22 -2.40 -16.22
C ASP A 529 -15.76 -2.19 -17.68
N THR A 530 -14.50 -1.77 -17.86
CA THR A 530 -13.90 -1.63 -19.19
C THR A 530 -13.17 -2.91 -19.59
N VAL A 531 -13.67 -3.60 -20.61
CA VAL A 531 -12.98 -4.73 -21.28
C VAL A 531 -12.49 -4.26 -22.65
N THR A 532 -11.18 -4.40 -22.91
CA THR A 532 -10.54 -3.92 -24.15
C THR A 532 -10.54 -4.93 -25.29
N GLY A 533 -10.73 -6.22 -24.98
CA GLY A 533 -10.95 -7.31 -25.93
C GLY A 533 -12.36 -7.88 -25.82
N ASP A 534 -12.51 -9.18 -26.09
CA ASP A 534 -13.81 -9.86 -26.05
C ASP A 534 -14.32 -10.09 -24.61
N ALA A 535 -15.63 -9.92 -24.42
CA ALA A 535 -16.33 -10.24 -23.17
C ALA A 535 -17.43 -11.30 -23.42
N THR A 536 -17.41 -12.39 -22.67
CA THR A 536 -18.38 -13.50 -22.81
C THR A 536 -19.06 -13.82 -21.48
N PHE A 537 -20.39 -13.84 -21.46
CA PHE A 537 -21.20 -14.13 -20.27
C PHE A 537 -22.16 -15.30 -20.50
N LEU A 538 -21.85 -16.47 -19.94
CA LEU A 538 -22.68 -17.68 -20.06
C LEU A 538 -23.50 -17.94 -18.79
N TYR A 539 -24.79 -17.58 -18.84
CA TYR A 539 -25.76 -17.94 -17.81
C TYR A 539 -26.40 -19.29 -18.17
N LYS A 540 -25.98 -20.38 -17.51
CA LYS A 540 -26.47 -21.76 -17.81
C LYS A 540 -27.96 -22.01 -17.51
N ALA A 541 -28.58 -21.14 -16.70
CA ALA A 541 -29.98 -21.26 -16.27
C ALA A 541 -30.72 -19.92 -16.47
N LYS A 542 -31.13 -19.26 -15.38
CA LYS A 542 -31.85 -17.98 -15.42
C LYS A 542 -30.87 -16.80 -15.30
N ARG A 543 -30.97 -15.83 -16.22
CA ARG A 543 -30.52 -14.44 -15.99
C ARG A 543 -31.74 -13.60 -15.59
N THR A 544 -31.56 -12.59 -14.75
CA THR A 544 -32.55 -11.54 -14.54
C THR A 544 -31.81 -10.22 -14.39
N THR A 545 -32.28 -9.20 -15.10
CA THR A 545 -31.82 -7.82 -15.01
C THR A 545 -32.99 -6.99 -14.47
N THR A 546 -32.71 -6.00 -13.63
CA THR A 546 -33.73 -5.04 -13.18
C THR A 546 -33.05 -3.68 -13.08
N VAL A 547 -33.53 -2.72 -13.88
CA VAL A 547 -33.02 -1.35 -13.91
C VAL A 547 -34.18 -0.44 -13.53
N ASN A 548 -34.07 0.24 -12.40
CA ASN A 548 -35.12 1.14 -11.90
C ASN A 548 -35.15 2.51 -12.61
N GLY A 549 -34.12 2.79 -13.40
CA GLY A 549 -33.99 3.99 -14.23
C GLY A 549 -33.84 3.62 -15.71
N LEU A 550 -32.99 4.34 -16.43
CA LEU A 550 -32.71 4.09 -17.84
C LEU A 550 -31.71 2.93 -18.04
N GLU A 551 -32.06 1.95 -18.86
CA GLU A 551 -31.11 1.02 -19.49
C GLU A 551 -30.78 1.54 -20.91
N THR A 552 -29.50 1.58 -21.29
CA THR A 552 -29.04 2.06 -22.61
C THR A 552 -28.06 1.07 -23.21
N ALA A 553 -28.33 0.62 -24.44
CA ALA A 553 -27.49 -0.32 -25.17
C ALA A 553 -27.03 0.29 -26.51
N ASN A 554 -25.80 0.79 -26.54
CA ASN A 554 -25.17 1.34 -27.75
C ASN A 554 -24.37 0.25 -28.48
N LEU A 555 -24.85 -0.21 -29.63
CA LEU A 555 -24.26 -1.31 -30.40
C LEU A 555 -23.76 -0.82 -31.77
N ASN A 556 -22.50 -0.39 -31.82
CA ASN A 556 -21.93 0.36 -32.95
C ASN A 556 -21.73 -0.43 -34.26
N ALA A 557 -21.98 -1.75 -34.27
CA ALA A 557 -21.70 -2.62 -35.42
C ALA A 557 -22.89 -3.52 -35.80
N HIS A 558 -23.15 -4.59 -35.03
CA HIS A 558 -24.20 -5.56 -35.32
C HIS A 558 -24.76 -6.17 -34.04
N GLN A 559 -26.04 -6.57 -34.05
CA GLN A 559 -26.67 -7.32 -32.98
C GLN A 559 -27.36 -8.58 -33.54
N THR A 560 -26.99 -9.76 -33.03
CA THR A 560 -27.69 -11.02 -33.34
C THR A 560 -28.48 -11.46 -32.11
N VAL A 561 -29.78 -11.70 -32.26
CA VAL A 561 -30.66 -12.13 -31.16
C VAL A 561 -31.39 -13.42 -31.57
N ASN A 562 -30.87 -14.56 -31.11
CA ASN A 562 -31.42 -15.89 -31.41
C ASN A 562 -32.29 -16.38 -30.25
N ILE A 563 -33.58 -16.62 -30.50
CA ILE A 563 -34.56 -16.99 -29.47
C ILE A 563 -35.31 -18.25 -29.89
N LYS A 564 -35.16 -19.35 -29.13
CA LYS A 564 -35.79 -20.65 -29.42
C LYS A 564 -37.17 -20.84 -28.76
N GLY A 565 -37.40 -20.20 -27.62
CA GLY A 565 -38.61 -20.40 -26.80
C GLY A 565 -39.76 -19.43 -27.04
N GLY A 566 -39.66 -18.57 -28.06
CA GLY A 566 -40.53 -17.39 -28.20
C GLY A 566 -40.01 -16.17 -27.40
N ARG A 567 -40.54 -15.00 -27.72
CA ARG A 567 -40.22 -13.72 -27.07
C ARG A 567 -41.52 -13.03 -26.68
N ASP A 568 -41.73 -12.84 -25.39
CA ASP A 568 -42.72 -11.91 -24.88
C ASP A 568 -42.15 -10.49 -24.85
N LEU A 569 -42.98 -9.50 -25.16
CA LEU A 569 -42.69 -8.08 -25.00
C LEU A 569 -43.95 -7.40 -24.48
N THR A 570 -43.82 -6.68 -23.37
CA THR A 570 -44.92 -5.93 -22.76
C THR A 570 -44.42 -4.54 -22.43
N ILE A 571 -45.07 -3.54 -23.02
CA ILE A 571 -44.81 -2.12 -22.80
C ILE A 571 -46.06 -1.55 -22.15
N ILE A 572 -45.95 -1.08 -20.92
CA ILE A 572 -47.08 -0.73 -20.06
C ILE A 572 -47.54 0.73 -20.33
N ASP A 573 -46.60 1.60 -20.66
CA ASP A 573 -46.80 3.02 -20.97
C ASP A 573 -45.67 3.51 -21.90
N GLY A 574 -45.76 4.73 -22.43
CA GLY A 574 -44.75 5.38 -23.29
C GLY A 574 -44.71 4.89 -24.75
N GLY A 575 -45.01 3.61 -24.98
CA GLY A 575 -45.04 2.99 -26.31
C GLY A 575 -43.68 2.51 -26.82
N ASP A 576 -43.66 1.95 -28.04
CA ASP A 576 -42.46 1.52 -28.74
C ASP A 576 -42.12 2.52 -29.86
N LYS A 577 -40.84 2.84 -30.05
CA LYS A 577 -40.37 3.75 -31.10
C LYS A 577 -39.20 3.13 -31.87
N ILE A 578 -39.49 2.75 -33.12
CA ILE A 578 -38.55 2.06 -34.01
C ILE A 578 -38.22 2.97 -35.19
N ASP A 579 -37.09 3.69 -35.11
CA ASP A 579 -36.55 4.48 -36.22
C ASP A 579 -35.55 3.63 -37.02
N ILE A 580 -35.91 3.20 -38.25
CA ILE A 580 -35.02 2.46 -39.14
C ILE A 580 -34.71 3.31 -40.37
N THR A 581 -33.42 3.57 -40.63
CA THR A 581 -32.93 4.35 -41.78
C THR A 581 -32.56 3.51 -43.00
N GLY A 582 -32.31 2.21 -42.80
CA GLY A 582 -32.08 1.23 -43.85
C GLY A 582 -33.33 0.43 -44.20
N ASN A 583 -33.14 -0.77 -44.73
CA ASN A 583 -34.25 -1.68 -45.03
C ASN A 583 -34.71 -2.44 -43.77
N GLN A 584 -36.02 -2.50 -43.54
CA GLN A 584 -36.62 -3.50 -42.65
C GLN A 584 -37.09 -4.69 -43.49
N SER A 585 -36.86 -5.91 -43.01
CA SER A 585 -37.34 -7.14 -43.66
C SER A 585 -37.92 -8.08 -42.61
N PHE A 586 -39.13 -8.58 -42.86
CA PHE A 586 -39.85 -9.47 -41.97
C PHE A 586 -40.26 -10.71 -42.76
N LYS A 587 -39.92 -11.90 -42.25
CA LYS A 587 -40.39 -13.18 -42.77
C LYS A 587 -41.08 -13.92 -41.64
N LEU A 588 -42.27 -14.43 -41.93
CA LEU A 588 -43.07 -15.25 -41.02
C LEU A 588 -43.65 -16.41 -41.82
N ASP A 589 -43.36 -17.64 -41.40
CA ASP A 589 -43.91 -18.87 -42.00
C ASP A 589 -45.23 -19.32 -41.35
N GLY A 590 -45.71 -18.55 -40.36
CA GLY A 590 -47.00 -18.74 -39.67
C GLY A 590 -47.93 -17.54 -39.84
N ALA A 591 -49.07 -17.55 -39.13
CA ALA A 591 -50.04 -16.47 -39.19
C ALA A 591 -49.59 -15.22 -38.42
N GLN A 592 -49.90 -14.03 -38.96
CA GLN A 592 -49.78 -12.75 -38.26
C GLN A 592 -51.18 -12.23 -37.88
N THR A 593 -51.29 -11.65 -36.69
CA THR A 593 -52.49 -10.93 -36.21
C THR A 593 -52.07 -9.55 -35.73
N GLN A 594 -52.90 -8.53 -35.98
CA GLN A 594 -52.68 -7.14 -35.54
C GLN A 594 -54.01 -6.54 -35.10
N ASP A 595 -54.22 -6.42 -33.79
CA ASP A 595 -55.42 -5.79 -33.22
C ASP A 595 -55.13 -4.32 -32.89
N ILE A 596 -55.62 -3.41 -33.75
CA ILE A 596 -55.42 -1.96 -33.60
C ILE A 596 -56.74 -1.33 -33.18
N THR A 597 -56.81 -0.88 -31.92
CA THR A 597 -58.04 -0.34 -31.30
C THR A 597 -58.31 1.14 -31.62
N GLN A 598 -57.34 1.83 -32.23
CA GLN A 598 -57.42 3.24 -32.62
C GLN A 598 -56.95 3.41 -34.09
N THR A 599 -56.21 4.48 -34.39
CA THR A 599 -55.77 4.80 -35.75
C THR A 599 -54.52 4.01 -36.16
N GLN A 600 -54.61 3.23 -37.23
CA GLN A 600 -53.44 2.85 -38.03
C GLN A 600 -53.19 3.94 -39.09
N HIS A 601 -51.99 4.52 -39.12
CA HIS A 601 -51.60 5.50 -40.13
C HIS A 601 -50.36 5.01 -40.87
N VAL A 602 -50.46 4.85 -42.20
CA VAL A 602 -49.39 4.37 -43.07
C VAL A 602 -49.11 5.42 -44.13
N THR A 603 -47.84 5.69 -44.41
CA THR A 603 -47.42 6.62 -45.47
C THR A 603 -46.28 6.00 -46.26
N VAL A 604 -46.53 5.70 -47.53
CA VAL A 604 -45.51 5.18 -48.45
C VAL A 604 -45.22 6.25 -49.50
N LYS A 605 -43.94 6.63 -49.64
CA LYS A 605 -43.48 7.62 -50.63
C LYS A 605 -43.09 7.00 -51.98
N GLY A 606 -42.79 5.71 -51.98
CA GLY A 606 -42.58 4.90 -53.19
C GLY A 606 -43.79 4.01 -53.47
N ASN A 607 -43.56 2.85 -54.08
CA ASN A 607 -44.60 1.88 -54.36
C ASN A 607 -45.00 1.09 -53.10
N GLN A 608 -46.29 0.76 -52.97
CA GLN A 608 -46.77 -0.28 -52.06
C GLN A 608 -47.35 -1.42 -52.90
N THR A 609 -46.83 -2.63 -52.72
CA THR A 609 -47.31 -3.84 -53.40
C THR A 609 -47.90 -4.80 -52.35
N LEU A 610 -48.97 -5.51 -52.72
CA LEU A 610 -49.56 -6.58 -51.92
C LEU A 610 -49.84 -7.77 -52.85
N ASP A 611 -48.94 -8.75 -52.83
CA ASP A 611 -49.07 -9.96 -53.63
C ASP A 611 -49.69 -11.08 -52.78
N ILE A 612 -50.90 -11.52 -53.13
CA ILE A 612 -51.58 -12.67 -52.53
C ILE A 612 -51.60 -13.78 -53.58
N THR A 613 -50.57 -14.63 -53.56
CA THR A 613 -50.36 -15.67 -54.58
C THR A 613 -51.31 -16.86 -54.44
N GLU A 614 -51.76 -17.13 -53.21
CA GLU A 614 -52.73 -18.17 -52.86
C GLU A 614 -53.71 -17.64 -51.81
N GLY A 615 -54.97 -18.07 -51.86
CA GLY A 615 -56.03 -17.62 -50.95
C GLY A 615 -56.82 -16.42 -51.48
N GLN A 616 -57.31 -15.56 -50.57
CA GLN A 616 -58.17 -14.42 -50.89
C GLN A 616 -57.87 -13.22 -49.99
N GLN A 617 -58.08 -12.00 -50.51
CA GLN A 617 -58.19 -10.80 -49.68
C GLN A 617 -59.65 -10.62 -49.22
N THR A 618 -59.87 -10.12 -48.01
CA THR A 618 -61.21 -9.75 -47.53
C THR A 618 -61.13 -8.49 -46.69
N SER A 619 -61.83 -7.44 -47.11
CA SER A 619 -61.85 -6.13 -46.44
C SER A 619 -63.29 -5.82 -46.01
N THR A 620 -63.54 -5.79 -44.70
CA THR A 620 -64.87 -5.43 -44.14
C THR A 620 -64.81 -4.03 -43.56
N ILE A 621 -65.67 -3.12 -44.03
CA ILE A 621 -65.58 -1.69 -43.72
C ILE A 621 -66.94 -1.18 -43.25
N ASN A 622 -67.10 -1.02 -41.93
CA ASN A 622 -68.41 -0.79 -41.29
C ASN A 622 -68.96 0.66 -41.36
N LYS A 623 -68.17 1.64 -41.83
CA LYS A 623 -68.56 3.06 -41.87
C LYS A 623 -68.42 3.71 -43.25
N GLY A 624 -67.33 3.42 -43.96
CA GLY A 624 -67.08 3.95 -45.30
C GLY A 624 -65.60 3.84 -45.69
N GLN A 625 -65.34 3.87 -46.99
CA GLN A 625 -64.01 3.85 -47.59
C GLN A 625 -63.89 5.05 -48.54
N THR A 626 -62.72 5.70 -48.55
CA THR A 626 -62.40 6.77 -49.50
C THR A 626 -61.09 6.44 -50.20
N VAL A 627 -61.07 6.52 -51.53
CA VAL A 627 -59.88 6.29 -52.36
C VAL A 627 -59.66 7.53 -53.21
N ASN A 628 -58.62 8.30 -52.89
CA ASN A 628 -58.29 9.55 -53.58
C ASN A 628 -57.07 9.32 -54.48
N ILE A 629 -57.25 9.43 -55.79
CA ILE A 629 -56.17 9.34 -56.78
C ILE A 629 -55.98 10.72 -57.41
N THR A 630 -54.95 11.46 -56.97
CA THR A 630 -54.72 12.85 -57.37
C THR A 630 -53.95 13.00 -58.69
N ALA A 631 -53.26 11.94 -59.12
CA ALA A 631 -52.55 11.85 -60.40
C ALA A 631 -52.35 10.38 -60.79
N GLY A 632 -52.19 10.10 -62.08
CA GLY A 632 -52.16 8.73 -62.61
C GLY A 632 -53.57 8.21 -62.91
N GLY A 633 -53.83 6.93 -62.62
CA GLY A 633 -55.13 6.32 -62.84
C GLY A 633 -55.26 4.94 -62.17
N GLN A 634 -56.49 4.49 -61.96
CA GLN A 634 -56.77 3.16 -61.42
C GLN A 634 -56.84 2.13 -62.56
N HIS A 635 -56.05 1.06 -62.45
CA HIS A 635 -56.18 -0.11 -63.32
C HIS A 635 -56.76 -1.29 -62.52
N THR A 636 -57.52 -2.17 -63.16
CA THR A 636 -58.02 -3.41 -62.56
C THR A 636 -58.12 -4.47 -63.64
N THR A 637 -57.45 -5.59 -63.43
CA THR A 637 -57.37 -6.70 -64.39
C THR A 637 -57.94 -7.96 -63.75
N ILE A 638 -58.88 -8.62 -64.42
CA ILE A 638 -59.44 -9.91 -63.98
C ILE A 638 -59.21 -10.91 -65.12
N THR A 639 -58.15 -11.70 -65.00
CA THR A 639 -57.72 -12.63 -66.05
C THR A 639 -58.63 -13.87 -66.16
N ALA A 640 -59.27 -14.25 -65.06
CA ALA A 640 -60.27 -15.31 -64.97
C ALA A 640 -61.23 -15.02 -63.81
N GLY A 641 -62.46 -15.55 -63.87
CA GLY A 641 -63.54 -15.21 -62.93
C GLY A 641 -64.42 -14.08 -63.46
N GLY A 642 -64.93 -13.23 -62.57
CA GLY A 642 -65.77 -12.09 -62.94
C GLY A 642 -65.93 -11.08 -61.82
N GLN A 643 -66.24 -9.83 -62.17
CA GLN A 643 -66.50 -8.76 -61.21
C GLN A 643 -67.97 -8.76 -60.82
N THR A 644 -68.29 -8.49 -59.55
CA THR A 644 -69.67 -8.26 -59.09
C THR A 644 -69.69 -7.09 -58.14
N THR A 645 -70.44 -6.05 -58.52
CA THR A 645 -70.75 -4.89 -57.67
C THR A 645 -72.21 -5.02 -57.25
N THR A 646 -72.50 -4.90 -55.95
CA THR A 646 -73.88 -4.99 -55.43
C THR A 646 -74.13 -3.83 -54.48
N VAL A 647 -75.12 -2.99 -54.80
CA VAL A 647 -75.60 -1.90 -53.94
C VAL A 647 -76.98 -2.30 -53.43
N THR A 648 -77.06 -2.80 -52.21
CA THR A 648 -78.31 -3.32 -51.62
C THR A 648 -79.29 -2.21 -51.21
N ALA A 649 -78.76 -1.03 -50.87
CA ALA A 649 -79.51 0.19 -50.60
C ALA A 649 -78.62 1.41 -50.90
N GLY A 650 -79.25 2.53 -51.28
CA GLY A 650 -78.55 3.72 -51.79
C GLY A 650 -78.50 3.75 -53.33
N GLY A 651 -77.64 4.61 -53.88
CA GLY A 651 -77.45 4.75 -55.32
C GLY A 651 -75.97 4.66 -55.70
N GLN A 652 -75.71 4.32 -56.97
CA GLN A 652 -74.37 4.40 -57.57
C GLN A 652 -74.32 5.63 -58.47
N THR A 653 -73.29 6.45 -58.32
CA THR A 653 -73.05 7.64 -59.16
C THR A 653 -71.68 7.50 -59.81
N LEU A 654 -71.64 7.68 -61.13
CA LEU A 654 -70.41 7.90 -61.89
C LEU A 654 -70.49 9.31 -62.47
N THR A 655 -69.41 10.07 -62.37
CA THR A 655 -69.31 11.44 -62.90
C THR A 655 -67.98 11.60 -63.60
N VAL A 656 -68.02 12.07 -64.85
CA VAL A 656 -66.84 12.35 -65.67
C VAL A 656 -66.94 13.82 -66.07
N GLU A 657 -66.26 14.70 -65.32
CA GLU A 657 -66.37 16.16 -65.50
C GLU A 657 -65.69 16.65 -66.79
N ALA A 658 -64.65 15.94 -67.24
CA ALA A 658 -63.95 16.20 -68.50
C ALA A 658 -63.40 14.88 -69.08
N GLY A 659 -63.32 14.81 -70.42
CA GLY A 659 -62.93 13.58 -71.14
C GLY A 659 -64.15 12.82 -71.66
N GLY A 660 -64.12 11.50 -71.58
CA GLY A 660 -65.22 10.63 -72.02
C GLY A 660 -65.09 9.21 -71.46
N GLN A 661 -66.22 8.50 -71.45
CA GLN A 661 -66.30 7.10 -71.03
C GLN A 661 -66.36 6.19 -72.26
N THR A 662 -65.42 5.25 -72.37
CA THR A 662 -65.45 4.14 -73.34
C THR A 662 -65.84 2.85 -72.63
N THR A 663 -66.53 1.94 -73.31
CA THR A 663 -66.91 0.63 -72.76
C THR A 663 -66.92 -0.40 -73.89
N ASP A 664 -65.76 -0.97 -74.17
CA ASP A 664 -65.56 -1.96 -75.23
C ASP A 664 -65.88 -3.37 -74.70
N ILE A 665 -66.88 -4.02 -75.30
CA ILE A 665 -67.32 -5.36 -74.90
C ILE A 665 -67.38 -6.26 -76.13
N THR A 666 -66.50 -7.27 -76.17
CA THR A 666 -66.45 -8.31 -77.22
C THR A 666 -67.43 -9.47 -76.97
N GLY A 667 -67.97 -9.59 -75.77
CA GLY A 667 -69.02 -10.54 -75.40
C GLY A 667 -70.44 -9.97 -75.60
N ASN A 668 -71.44 -10.68 -75.07
CA ASN A 668 -72.82 -10.19 -75.06
C ASN A 668 -73.04 -9.20 -73.92
N VAL A 669 -73.63 -8.04 -74.22
CA VAL A 669 -74.20 -7.14 -73.21
C VAL A 669 -75.65 -7.53 -72.93
N LYS A 670 -76.04 -7.59 -71.66
CA LYS A 670 -77.44 -7.65 -71.24
C LYS A 670 -77.67 -6.72 -70.07
N GLU A 671 -78.33 -5.60 -70.33
CA GLU A 671 -78.92 -4.75 -69.31
C GLU A 671 -80.35 -5.22 -68.99
N THR A 672 -80.85 -4.95 -67.79
CA THR A 672 -82.23 -5.30 -67.40
C THR A 672 -82.69 -4.36 -66.30
N TYR A 673 -83.46 -3.35 -66.70
CA TYR A 673 -84.09 -2.39 -65.81
C TYR A 673 -85.46 -2.93 -65.36
N LYS A 674 -85.78 -2.84 -64.07
CA LYS A 674 -87.08 -3.27 -63.51
C LYS A 674 -88.14 -2.16 -63.46
N ASN A 675 -87.69 -0.92 -63.59
CA ASN A 675 -88.47 0.30 -63.74
C ASN A 675 -87.89 1.06 -64.95
N ASP A 676 -88.23 2.34 -65.09
CA ASP A 676 -87.79 3.20 -66.18
C ASP A 676 -86.26 3.23 -66.38
N GLN A 677 -85.84 3.25 -67.65
CA GLN A 677 -84.51 3.68 -68.07
C GLN A 677 -84.65 5.00 -68.83
N GLN A 678 -83.98 6.06 -68.35
CA GLN A 678 -83.91 7.33 -69.06
C GLN A 678 -82.49 7.54 -69.61
N THR A 679 -82.38 7.65 -70.94
CA THR A 679 -81.15 8.07 -71.62
C THR A 679 -81.35 9.46 -72.22
N THR A 680 -80.64 10.46 -71.70
CA THR A 680 -80.65 11.83 -72.24
C THR A 680 -79.32 12.11 -72.92
N ILE A 681 -79.35 12.37 -74.23
CA ILE A 681 -78.17 12.67 -75.05
C ILE A 681 -78.39 14.02 -75.72
N SER A 682 -77.58 15.02 -75.34
CA SER A 682 -77.64 16.38 -75.91
C SER A 682 -76.95 16.50 -77.28
N GLY A 683 -76.19 15.48 -77.69
CA GLY A 683 -75.56 15.34 -79.00
C GLY A 683 -76.31 14.37 -79.91
N SER A 684 -75.58 13.66 -80.78
CA SER A 684 -76.15 12.62 -81.65
C SER A 684 -76.09 11.24 -81.01
N LEU A 685 -77.21 10.52 -80.99
CA LEU A 685 -77.25 9.07 -80.78
C LEU A 685 -77.15 8.35 -82.13
N THR A 686 -76.22 7.40 -82.24
CA THR A 686 -76.06 6.50 -83.39
C THR A 686 -76.13 5.06 -82.93
N ILE A 687 -77.07 4.27 -83.47
CA ILE A 687 -77.21 2.84 -83.17
C ILE A 687 -76.89 2.05 -84.44
N THR A 688 -75.82 1.25 -84.40
CA THR A 688 -75.38 0.43 -85.53
C THR A 688 -75.37 -1.04 -85.12
N ALA A 689 -76.31 -1.82 -85.63
CA ALA A 689 -76.40 -3.26 -85.38
C ALA A 689 -76.89 -4.02 -86.62
N LYS A 690 -76.60 -5.32 -86.71
CA LYS A 690 -77.09 -6.20 -87.80
C LYS A 690 -78.61 -6.35 -87.80
N THR A 691 -79.23 -6.21 -86.63
CA THR A 691 -80.68 -6.22 -86.43
C THR A 691 -80.98 -5.34 -85.23
N ILE A 692 -82.00 -4.49 -85.32
CA ILE A 692 -82.52 -3.70 -84.21
C ILE A 692 -83.99 -4.09 -84.07
N ASN A 693 -84.32 -4.74 -82.95
CA ASN A 693 -85.69 -5.10 -82.61
C ASN A 693 -86.16 -4.15 -81.50
N ILE A 694 -87.14 -3.31 -81.82
CA ILE A 694 -87.85 -2.49 -80.82
C ILE A 694 -89.26 -3.07 -80.69
N THR A 695 -89.63 -3.42 -79.47
CA THR A 695 -90.92 -4.02 -79.10
C THR A 695 -91.37 -3.41 -77.79
N SER A 696 -92.66 -3.11 -77.68
CA SER A 696 -93.32 -2.53 -76.52
C SER A 696 -94.72 -3.12 -76.44
N GLU A 697 -95.22 -3.33 -75.23
CA GLU A 697 -96.55 -3.92 -74.99
C GLU A 697 -97.66 -2.86 -75.09
N ASP A 698 -97.41 -1.64 -74.58
CA ASP A 698 -98.34 -0.50 -74.66
C ASP A 698 -98.19 0.33 -75.94
N GLY A 699 -96.95 0.54 -76.41
CA GLY A 699 -96.69 1.33 -77.62
C GLY A 699 -95.29 1.91 -77.74
N VAL A 700 -94.93 2.33 -78.96
CA VAL A 700 -93.67 3.01 -79.29
C VAL A 700 -94.00 4.40 -79.84
N SER A 701 -93.54 5.44 -79.16
CA SER A 701 -93.68 6.83 -79.61
C SER A 701 -92.33 7.36 -80.07
N ILE A 702 -92.24 7.80 -81.33
CA ILE A 702 -91.06 8.46 -81.88
C ILE A 702 -91.50 9.85 -82.35
N SER A 703 -91.08 10.87 -81.61
CA SER A 703 -91.32 12.27 -81.98
C SER A 703 -90.03 12.88 -82.54
N ALA A 704 -90.02 13.14 -83.85
CA ALA A 704 -88.89 13.76 -84.56
C ALA A 704 -89.40 14.83 -85.54
N PRO A 705 -88.72 15.98 -85.70
CA PRO A 705 -89.12 17.02 -86.68
C PRO A 705 -89.09 16.52 -88.12
N THR A 706 -88.24 15.54 -88.41
CA THR A 706 -88.17 14.82 -89.69
C THR A 706 -87.94 13.33 -89.44
N TRP A 707 -88.63 12.49 -90.20
CA TRP A 707 -88.35 11.05 -90.27
C TRP A 707 -87.83 10.72 -91.68
N LYS A 708 -86.76 9.94 -91.77
CA LYS A 708 -86.14 9.55 -93.05
C LYS A 708 -85.73 8.08 -93.00
N ASP A 709 -86.57 7.23 -93.57
CA ASP A 709 -86.22 5.85 -93.88
C ASP A 709 -85.40 5.80 -95.19
N ASN A 710 -84.58 4.76 -95.33
CA ASN A 710 -83.77 4.46 -96.52
C ASN A 710 -83.61 2.94 -96.69
N CYS A 711 -84.74 2.22 -96.68
CA CYS A 711 -84.79 0.77 -96.78
C CYS A 711 -84.89 0.29 -98.25
N HIS A 712 -84.30 -0.87 -98.55
CA HIS A 712 -84.35 -1.50 -99.88
C HIS A 712 -85.61 -2.37 -100.09
N GLY A 713 -86.57 -2.31 -99.18
CA GLY A 713 -87.82 -3.07 -99.23
C GLY A 713 -88.75 -2.67 -98.08
N TYR A 714 -89.70 -1.78 -98.36
CA TYR A 714 -90.63 -1.27 -97.35
C TYR A 714 -91.91 -2.10 -97.32
N LYS A 715 -92.24 -2.68 -96.16
CA LYS A 715 -93.52 -3.39 -95.93
C LYS A 715 -94.20 -2.86 -94.67
N TRP A 716 -95.00 -1.81 -94.84
CA TRP A 716 -95.93 -1.37 -93.81
C TRP A 716 -97.16 -2.28 -93.79
N THR A 717 -97.73 -2.53 -92.60
CA THR A 717 -98.97 -3.28 -92.43
C THR A 717 -99.64 -2.79 -91.16
N ALA A 718 -100.87 -2.28 -91.27
CA ALA A 718 -101.60 -1.70 -90.15
C ALA A 718 -103.09 -2.07 -90.24
N ILE A 719 -103.71 -2.25 -89.08
CA ILE A 719 -105.12 -2.62 -88.94
C ILE A 719 -105.82 -1.46 -88.22
N GLY A 720 -106.85 -0.87 -88.84
CA GLY A 720 -107.55 0.30 -88.27
C GLY A 720 -106.81 1.65 -88.42
N ALA A 721 -105.83 1.76 -89.32
CA ALA A 721 -105.09 3.01 -89.52
C ALA A 721 -105.96 4.16 -90.07
N ASN A 722 -105.84 5.34 -89.47
CA ASN A 722 -106.44 6.58 -89.96
C ASN A 722 -105.31 7.53 -90.39
N LEU A 723 -105.16 7.76 -91.70
CA LEU A 723 -103.99 8.40 -92.29
C LEU A 723 -104.32 9.79 -92.84
N ALA A 724 -103.98 10.83 -92.07
CA ALA A 724 -104.08 12.22 -92.52
C ALA A 724 -102.79 12.65 -93.23
N LEU A 725 -102.91 13.12 -94.48
CA LEU A 725 -101.79 13.60 -95.29
C LEU A 725 -102.06 15.01 -95.82
N THR A 726 -101.30 15.98 -95.31
CA THR A 726 -101.42 17.39 -95.71
C THR A 726 -100.32 17.75 -96.69
N GLY A 727 -100.64 17.78 -98.00
CA GLY A 727 -99.69 18.13 -99.06
C GLY A 727 -98.81 16.97 -99.53
N LEU A 728 -99.41 15.92 -100.07
CA LEU A 728 -98.67 14.78 -100.63
C LEU A 728 -98.16 15.08 -102.06
N SER A 729 -96.83 15.15 -102.23
CA SER A 729 -96.17 15.21 -103.55
C SER A 729 -95.46 13.90 -103.85
N VAL A 730 -96.04 13.08 -104.74
CA VAL A 730 -95.43 11.82 -105.22
C VAL A 730 -94.77 12.05 -106.58
N LYS A 731 -93.50 11.65 -106.74
CA LYS A 731 -92.75 11.75 -107.99
C LYS A 731 -92.04 10.44 -108.32
N HIS A 732 -92.67 9.60 -109.14
CA HIS A 732 -92.06 8.40 -109.72
C HIS A 732 -91.75 8.63 -111.21
N THR A 733 -90.67 8.00 -111.70
CA THR A 733 -90.07 8.29 -113.02
C THR A 733 -90.36 7.26 -114.11
N MET A 734 -90.82 6.05 -113.77
CA MET A 734 -91.27 5.03 -114.72
C MET A 734 -92.48 4.27 -114.15
N PHE A 735 -93.33 3.73 -115.02
CA PHE A 735 -94.66 3.24 -114.69
C PHE A 735 -95.01 1.99 -115.51
N ASP A 736 -95.44 0.93 -114.85
CA ASP A 736 -96.32 -0.10 -115.40
C ASP A 736 -97.06 -0.79 -114.24
N VAL A 737 -98.27 -1.31 -114.49
CA VAL A 737 -99.03 -2.13 -113.55
C VAL A 737 -99.73 -3.25 -114.34
N SER A 738 -99.17 -4.45 -114.28
CA SER A 738 -99.85 -5.66 -114.77
C SER A 738 -100.83 -6.18 -113.70
N HIS A 739 -102.04 -6.55 -114.12
CA HIS A 739 -103.14 -6.89 -113.22
C HIS A 739 -103.73 -8.26 -113.60
N ASN A 740 -103.54 -9.30 -112.77
CA ASN A 740 -104.42 -10.47 -112.76
C ASN A 740 -104.24 -11.31 -111.47
N PRO A 741 -105.30 -11.63 -110.68
CA PRO A 741 -106.62 -10.99 -110.59
C PRO A 741 -106.70 -10.03 -109.39
N LEU A 742 -107.32 -8.86 -109.56
CA LEU A 742 -107.70 -8.01 -108.42
C LEU A 742 -109.02 -8.49 -107.82
N SER A 743 -109.03 -8.70 -106.50
CA SER A 743 -110.26 -8.83 -105.71
C SER A 743 -110.50 -7.53 -104.94
N ILE A 744 -111.37 -6.67 -105.47
CA ILE A 744 -111.94 -5.54 -104.72
C ILE A 744 -113.36 -5.92 -104.31
N SER A 745 -113.53 -6.37 -103.07
CA SER A 745 -114.84 -6.37 -102.41
C SER A 745 -114.97 -5.10 -101.56
N LYS A 746 -116.06 -4.35 -101.71
CA LYS A 746 -116.29 -3.10 -100.98
C LYS A 746 -117.78 -2.87 -100.73
N THR A 747 -118.23 -3.16 -99.52
CA THR A 747 -119.65 -3.26 -99.15
C THR A 747 -120.40 -1.93 -99.13
N ASN A 748 -119.69 -0.80 -99.04
CA ASN A 748 -120.24 0.54 -99.23
C ASN A 748 -119.17 1.47 -99.83
N PHE A 749 -119.53 2.16 -100.92
CA PHE A 749 -118.75 3.26 -101.49
C PHE A 749 -119.66 4.49 -101.55
N LYS A 750 -119.36 5.50 -100.73
CA LYS A 750 -120.10 6.76 -100.70
C LYS A 750 -119.12 7.90 -100.95
N LEU A 751 -119.31 8.59 -102.07
CA LEU A 751 -118.51 9.74 -102.48
C LEU A 751 -119.48 10.89 -102.75
N SER A 752 -119.45 11.90 -101.87
CA SER A 752 -120.25 13.12 -101.98
C SER A 752 -119.37 14.25 -102.52
N ASN A 753 -119.58 14.63 -103.79
CA ASN A 753 -118.97 15.80 -104.39
C ASN A 753 -119.99 16.92 -104.54
N ASP A 754 -119.57 18.12 -104.21
CA ASP A 754 -120.12 19.40 -104.66
C ASP A 754 -118.94 20.26 -105.18
N PRO A 755 -119.18 21.12 -106.17
CA PRO A 755 -119.28 20.73 -107.58
C PRO A 755 -117.91 20.65 -108.26
N MET A 756 -117.69 19.61 -109.08
CA MET A 756 -116.50 19.54 -109.96
C MET A 756 -116.70 20.42 -111.20
N THR A 757 -115.89 21.47 -111.36
CA THR A 757 -115.80 22.21 -112.63
C THR A 757 -115.05 21.40 -113.69
N PHE A 758 -115.79 20.80 -114.62
CA PHE A 758 -115.25 20.22 -115.85
C PHE A 758 -115.07 21.29 -116.93
N THR A 759 -113.82 21.73 -117.14
CA THR A 759 -113.47 22.61 -118.28
C THR A 759 -113.17 21.76 -119.52
N GLN A 760 -114.22 21.25 -120.18
CA GLN A 760 -114.07 20.58 -121.47
C GLN A 760 -114.03 21.61 -122.61
N LEU A 761 -112.94 21.64 -123.38
CA LEU A 761 -112.76 22.55 -124.51
C LEU A 761 -112.63 21.77 -125.82
N GLY A 762 -113.65 21.90 -126.69
CA GLY A 762 -113.54 21.59 -128.12
C GLY A 762 -113.65 20.12 -128.54
N ALA A 763 -114.86 19.69 -128.91
CA ALA A 763 -115.04 18.67 -129.94
C ALA A 763 -115.49 19.36 -131.25
N LEU A 764 -115.07 18.84 -132.40
CA LEU A 764 -115.54 19.27 -133.72
C LEU A 764 -116.34 18.12 -134.35
N ILE A 765 -117.64 18.33 -134.59
CA ILE A 765 -118.52 17.37 -135.26
C ILE A 765 -119.49 18.15 -136.16
N THR A 766 -119.65 17.73 -137.41
CA THR A 766 -120.60 18.31 -138.36
C THR A 766 -121.95 17.55 -138.35
N ASN A 767 -122.98 18.22 -137.82
CA ASN A 767 -124.41 17.90 -137.91
C ASN A 767 -124.95 16.55 -137.36
N GLY A 768 -125.71 16.62 -136.25
CA GLY A 768 -127.11 16.16 -136.28
C GLY A 768 -127.55 14.86 -135.57
N SER A 769 -127.99 14.99 -134.30
CA SER A 769 -129.06 14.20 -133.62
C SER A 769 -128.84 12.68 -133.32
N LEU A 770 -129.62 11.96 -132.49
CA LEU A 770 -130.32 12.19 -131.19
C LEU A 770 -131.09 10.89 -130.80
N ARG A 771 -131.13 10.46 -129.50
CA ARG A 771 -132.37 10.08 -128.72
C ARG A 771 -132.17 9.21 -127.46
N LEU A 772 -133.24 9.14 -126.65
CA LEU A 772 -133.45 8.54 -125.32
C LEU A 772 -134.80 7.79 -125.26
N SER A 773 -135.01 6.90 -124.27
CA SER A 773 -136.29 6.66 -123.53
C SER A 773 -136.01 5.62 -122.40
N SER A 774 -136.80 5.33 -121.35
CA SER A 774 -138.07 5.82 -120.69
C SER A 774 -138.05 5.22 -119.24
N LYS A 775 -138.96 5.34 -118.26
CA LYS A 775 -140.11 6.15 -117.76
C LYS A 775 -140.40 5.59 -116.33
N ALA A 776 -141.11 6.16 -115.35
CA ALA A 776 -141.96 7.35 -115.15
C ALA A 776 -141.61 7.94 -113.74
N LEU A 777 -141.91 9.19 -113.33
CA LEU A 777 -143.19 9.83 -112.95
C LEU A 777 -143.96 9.09 -111.82
N ALA A 778 -144.50 9.73 -110.79
CA ALA A 778 -144.93 11.14 -110.56
C ALA A 778 -145.05 11.40 -109.01
N ILE A 779 -145.28 12.56 -108.37
CA ILE A 779 -145.37 14.04 -108.57
C ILE A 779 -145.51 14.61 -107.12
N PHE A 780 -145.18 15.83 -106.65
CA PHE A 780 -144.77 17.17 -107.16
C PHE A 780 -143.42 17.57 -106.49
N LEU A 781 -142.90 18.83 -106.42
CA LEU A 781 -143.34 20.17 -106.85
C LEU A 781 -142.17 20.86 -107.57
#